data_AF-A0AAN8S6F1-F1
#
_entry.id   AF-A0AAN8S6F1-F1
#
_cell.length_a   1.000
_cell.length_b   1.000
_cell.length_c   1.000
_cell.angle_alpha   90.00
_cell.angle_beta   90.00
_cell.angle_gamma   90.00
#
_symmetry.space_group_name_H-M   'P 1'
#
loop_
_entity.id
_entity.type
_entity.pdbx_description
1 polymer ?
#
loop_
_entity_poly.entity_id
_entity_poly.type
_entity_poly.pdbx_seq_one_letter_code
_entity_poly.pdbx_strand_id
1 'polypeptide(L)'
;MVHSSYHYGSVDKCDLLFRLSIMFWHLKNRIKEETGNDVDLMPSIVNSNQPKPNKEKHSNQGSTTSLESFTIDSSMDDGSSLDMKLADGKILTPKQFKKLESKEDEWRRKLQKKEEELAARLKKADETWKKQFDDLEREMRNELEKKETEKKSLESERYSLQAKILKLEESSKLAAEYQKKICQFQEDMDQLQGFQTQEMAKIKHLLLVKEQELAEKDQALKESTTQVKSLKAEILRLQNFENQYESIQDEIERMRHGFDLEKTQLTCKLAEKEEDVRHLKDKLVLLEERVNSGPVGEMTVDERVQKLLCERALFERRLEEAHLHLSQIKSSWSGKIESLETQVGRLCRQASEESTEKRQVEMERDHLKAKVTKLEMEYEESKSKWESKANKLEKLKLEKAALEDEIKNLKLKTEEDVLCLKREIKSLTNNVNLIETNLTNKSKENNDKDDLIKELRTELDTATREKNYLEVQLTKLEENVNTQKRASEGINQQLKKERREKDEMMMRNAQISQEVELSKQELRKQEMETNELHSKIRELESSLKEKQKDSDSAKSYALELEDKIRKLEIIQKDQESNSTLEQDLKTKILQLESEVLVKNKNLKVMQQRLSELKKTLQRELKVPATAIDPGGPDSELHSIATSYGSSASGALQSSPSQQSTSSPRFRNEETLDEAPDDVNFRYLKHVLIKFLTSRECEAQHLTRAVATLLRFSAEEERLLKETLEWKMSWFGTRPNLGNGQTAKTIPPR
;
A
#
# COMPACT_ATOMS: atom_id res chain seq x y z
N MET A 1 -9.25 27.75 -57.14
CA MET A 1 -8.20 26.71 -57.25
C MET A 1 -8.86 25.34 -57.40
N VAL A 2 -8.16 24.41 -58.06
CA VAL A 2 -8.34 22.95 -58.15
C VAL A 2 -9.59 22.34 -57.47
N HIS A 3 -10.47 21.70 -58.25
CA HIS A 3 -11.39 20.67 -57.75
C HIS A 3 -10.62 19.36 -57.49
N SER A 4 -10.97 18.64 -56.42
CA SER A 4 -10.58 17.23 -56.26
C SER A 4 -11.68 16.47 -55.52
N SER A 5 -12.38 15.58 -56.23
CA SER A 5 -13.45 14.75 -55.66
C SER A 5 -12.88 13.52 -54.97
N TYR A 6 -13.31 13.25 -53.73
CA TYR A 6 -13.10 11.96 -53.06
C TYR A 6 -14.42 11.46 -52.47
N HIS A 7 -15.12 10.63 -53.25
CA HIS A 7 -16.20 9.78 -52.76
C HIS A 7 -15.59 8.46 -52.27
N TYR A 8 -15.89 8.06 -51.03
CA TYR A 8 -15.56 6.71 -50.53
C TYR A 8 -16.56 6.27 -49.45
N GLY A 9 -17.00 5.01 -49.51
CA GLY A 9 -17.23 4.23 -48.30
C GLY A 9 -18.64 4.11 -47.69
N SER A 10 -19.72 4.64 -48.30
CA SER A 10 -21.07 4.27 -47.87
C SER A 10 -21.45 2.87 -48.40
N VAL A 11 -20.95 1.82 -47.74
CA VAL A 11 -21.40 0.44 -47.98
C VAL A 11 -22.71 0.24 -47.24
N ASP A 12 -23.80 -0.02 -47.98
CA ASP A 12 -25.14 -0.05 -47.41
C ASP A 12 -25.31 -1.13 -46.32
N LYS A 13 -25.73 -0.69 -45.14
CA LYS A 13 -26.19 -1.58 -44.06
C LYS A 13 -27.31 -2.51 -44.55
N CYS A 14 -28.11 -2.05 -45.52
CA CYS A 14 -29.15 -2.84 -46.18
C CYS A 14 -28.59 -4.06 -46.93
N ASP A 15 -27.49 -3.92 -47.68
CA ASP A 15 -26.88 -5.04 -48.40
C ASP A 15 -26.19 -6.03 -47.45
N LEU A 16 -25.57 -5.53 -46.37
CA LEU A 16 -25.01 -6.40 -45.32
C LEU A 16 -26.12 -7.22 -44.61
N LEU A 17 -27.24 -6.58 -44.28
CA LEU A 17 -28.41 -7.25 -43.70
C LEU A 17 -29.08 -8.22 -44.68
N PHE A 18 -29.16 -7.87 -45.96
CA PHE A 18 -29.71 -8.74 -47.01
C PHE A 18 -28.85 -10.00 -47.19
N ARG A 19 -27.52 -9.86 -47.25
CA ARG A 19 -26.58 -10.99 -47.30
C ARG A 19 -26.65 -11.86 -46.04
N LEU A 20 -26.73 -11.25 -44.86
CA LEU A 20 -26.96 -11.98 -43.60
C LEU A 20 -28.28 -12.76 -43.60
N SER A 21 -29.37 -12.16 -44.09
CA SER A 21 -30.66 -12.83 -44.22
C SER A 21 -30.64 -13.98 -45.21
N ILE A 22 -29.91 -13.85 -46.32
CA ILE A 22 -29.70 -14.93 -47.31
C ILE A 22 -28.88 -16.07 -46.69
N MET A 23 -27.80 -15.78 -45.97
CA MET A 23 -27.02 -16.80 -45.24
C MET A 23 -27.88 -17.50 -44.19
N PHE A 24 -28.69 -16.78 -43.42
CA PHE A 24 -29.60 -17.37 -42.43
C PHE A 24 -30.70 -18.22 -43.08
N TRP A 25 -31.20 -17.83 -44.25
CA TRP A 25 -32.18 -18.60 -45.02
C TRP A 25 -31.59 -19.91 -45.56
N HIS A 26 -30.39 -19.87 -46.16
CA HIS A 26 -29.68 -21.07 -46.59
C HIS A 26 -29.31 -21.98 -45.41
N LEU A 27 -28.84 -21.42 -44.29
CA LEU A 27 -28.53 -22.20 -43.09
C LEU A 27 -29.79 -22.87 -42.51
N LYS A 28 -30.92 -22.15 -42.46
CA LYS A 28 -32.21 -22.69 -41.99
C LYS A 28 -32.76 -23.78 -42.92
N ASN A 29 -32.65 -23.61 -44.24
CA ASN A 29 -33.04 -24.65 -45.20
C ASN A 29 -32.14 -25.88 -45.09
N ARG A 30 -30.83 -25.70 -44.95
CA ARG A 30 -29.87 -26.80 -44.78
C ARG A 30 -30.12 -27.58 -43.48
N ILE A 31 -30.41 -26.89 -42.37
CA ILE A 31 -30.86 -27.55 -41.13
C ILE A 31 -32.18 -28.30 -41.35
N LYS A 32 -33.11 -27.78 -42.18
CA LYS A 32 -34.36 -28.46 -42.51
C LYS A 32 -34.15 -29.71 -43.37
N GLU A 33 -33.16 -29.72 -44.27
CA GLU A 33 -32.77 -30.91 -45.05
C GLU A 33 -32.00 -31.93 -44.19
N GLU A 34 -31.09 -31.49 -43.32
CA GLU A 34 -30.28 -32.36 -42.45
C GLU A 34 -31.07 -32.94 -41.26
N THR A 35 -32.22 -32.35 -40.87
CA THR A 35 -33.05 -32.78 -39.71
C THR A 35 -34.43 -33.31 -40.12
N GLY A 36 -34.52 -33.95 -41.29
CA GLY A 36 -35.80 -34.28 -41.95
C GLY A 36 -36.76 -35.13 -41.10
N ASN A 37 -37.91 -34.54 -40.74
CA ASN A 37 -39.15 -35.23 -40.39
C ASN A 37 -40.34 -34.28 -40.57
N ASP A 38 -41.41 -34.76 -41.22
CA ASP A 38 -42.75 -34.20 -41.09
C ASP A 38 -43.37 -34.61 -39.74
N VAL A 39 -44.40 -33.89 -39.31
CA VAL A 39 -45.72 -34.39 -38.86
C VAL A 39 -46.49 -33.22 -38.21
N ASP A 40 -47.47 -32.71 -38.94
CA ASP A 40 -48.60 -31.96 -38.38
C ASP A 40 -49.77 -32.94 -38.22
N LEU A 41 -50.15 -33.33 -36.98
CA LEU A 41 -51.53 -33.78 -36.68
C LEU A 41 -51.90 -33.85 -35.17
N MET A 42 -52.36 -32.71 -34.62
CA MET A 42 -53.37 -32.66 -33.53
C MET A 42 -52.94 -33.24 -32.13
N PRO A 43 -53.81 -33.31 -31.09
CA PRO A 43 -54.04 -32.12 -30.25
C PRO A 43 -53.96 -32.33 -28.71
N SER A 44 -53.80 -31.22 -27.98
CA SER A 44 -54.21 -30.92 -26.58
C SER A 44 -54.73 -32.05 -25.66
N ILE A 45 -54.13 -32.18 -24.45
CA ILE A 45 -54.86 -32.22 -23.16
C ILE A 45 -53.96 -31.99 -21.91
N VAL A 46 -54.63 -31.53 -20.84
CA VAL A 46 -54.26 -31.04 -19.49
C VAL A 46 -53.24 -31.85 -18.64
N ASN A 47 -52.50 -31.12 -17.78
CA ASN A 47 -51.74 -31.49 -16.57
C ASN A 47 -52.05 -32.86 -15.88
N SER A 48 -51.02 -33.53 -15.34
CA SER A 48 -50.71 -33.52 -13.87
C SER A 48 -49.68 -34.57 -13.39
N ASN A 49 -48.68 -34.11 -12.61
CA ASN A 49 -47.96 -34.76 -11.49
C ASN A 49 -47.14 -36.08 -11.60
N GLN A 50 -46.14 -36.15 -10.69
CA GLN A 50 -45.31 -37.28 -10.22
C GLN A 50 -44.20 -37.85 -11.13
N PRO A 51 -42.92 -37.84 -10.69
CA PRO A 51 -41.78 -38.40 -11.45
C PRO A 51 -41.19 -39.70 -10.83
N LYS A 52 -40.78 -40.67 -11.67
CA LYS A 52 -39.70 -41.63 -11.39
C LYS A 52 -38.96 -42.04 -12.68
N PRO A 53 -37.62 -42.11 -12.71
CA PRO A 53 -36.85 -42.58 -13.86
C PRO A 53 -36.63 -44.11 -13.85
N ASN A 54 -36.57 -44.70 -15.04
CA ASN A 54 -36.23 -46.08 -15.40
C ASN A 54 -36.22 -46.14 -16.96
N LYS A 55 -35.49 -46.98 -17.69
CA LYS A 55 -34.32 -47.85 -17.39
C LYS A 55 -33.86 -48.48 -18.73
N GLU A 56 -32.56 -48.53 -19.01
CA GLU A 56 -31.97 -49.56 -19.89
C GLU A 56 -30.51 -49.77 -19.46
N LYS A 57 -30.00 -50.98 -19.13
CA LYS A 57 -30.11 -52.36 -19.67
C LYS A 57 -29.15 -52.64 -20.83
N HIS A 58 -28.06 -53.33 -20.54
CA HIS A 58 -27.71 -54.65 -21.12
C HIS A 58 -26.93 -55.39 -19.99
N SER A 59 -27.23 -56.62 -19.56
CA SER A 59 -27.44 -57.91 -20.25
C SER A 59 -26.15 -58.73 -20.32
N ASN A 60 -26.00 -59.70 -19.40
CA ASN A 60 -25.89 -61.13 -19.74
C ASN A 60 -25.99 -62.02 -18.49
N GLN A 61 -26.29 -63.31 -18.69
CA GLN A 61 -26.41 -64.35 -17.66
C GLN A 61 -25.18 -65.26 -17.66
N GLY A 62 -24.87 -65.91 -16.53
CA GLY A 62 -23.74 -66.85 -16.40
C GLY A 62 -23.92 -67.81 -15.22
N SER A 63 -24.13 -69.08 -15.53
CA SER A 63 -24.59 -70.15 -14.63
C SER A 63 -23.69 -70.50 -13.43
N THR A 64 -24.37 -70.89 -12.34
CA THR A 64 -24.02 -71.95 -11.36
C THR A 64 -22.67 -72.67 -11.48
N THR A 65 -21.94 -72.80 -10.37
CA THR A 65 -21.29 -74.09 -10.02
C THR A 65 -21.05 -74.22 -8.52
N SER A 66 -21.26 -75.43 -8.00
CA SER A 66 -20.93 -75.83 -6.63
C SER A 66 -19.42 -75.99 -6.44
N LEU A 67 -18.92 -75.76 -5.22
CA LEU A 67 -17.79 -76.51 -4.66
C LEU A 67 -17.97 -76.70 -3.15
N GLU A 68 -18.70 -77.76 -2.82
CA GLU A 68 -18.76 -78.36 -1.48
C GLU A 68 -17.58 -79.32 -1.33
N SER A 69 -16.78 -79.21 -0.27
CA SER A 69 -15.72 -80.21 0.01
C SER A 69 -15.27 -80.26 1.47
N PHE A 70 -15.77 -81.28 2.16
CA PHE A 70 -15.10 -82.09 3.19
C PHE A 70 -14.01 -81.47 4.10
N THR A 71 -14.33 -81.39 5.40
CA THR A 71 -13.48 -82.04 6.40
C THR A 71 -14.15 -83.34 6.85
N ILE A 72 -13.41 -84.43 6.74
CA ILE A 72 -13.86 -85.82 6.75
C ILE A 72 -14.39 -86.29 8.12
N ASP A 73 -15.49 -87.04 8.13
CA ASP A 73 -15.94 -87.84 9.27
C ASP A 73 -14.94 -88.98 9.58
N SER A 74 -14.84 -89.39 10.84
CA SER A 74 -14.05 -90.57 11.22
C SER A 74 -14.81 -91.41 12.24
N SER A 75 -16.01 -91.83 11.84
CA SER A 75 -16.65 -93.00 12.40
C SER A 75 -15.87 -94.27 12.03
N MET A 76 -15.38 -94.98 13.03
CA MET A 76 -15.20 -96.43 13.01
C MET A 76 -15.56 -96.97 14.39
N ASP A 77 -16.44 -97.95 14.38
CA ASP A 77 -16.92 -98.70 15.55
C ASP A 77 -16.04 -99.94 15.77
N ASP A 78 -16.47 -100.77 16.73
CA ASP A 78 -16.02 -102.12 17.07
C ASP A 78 -14.84 -102.20 18.04
N GLY A 79 -14.86 -103.27 18.84
CA GLY A 79 -14.16 -103.31 20.13
C GLY A 79 -13.27 -104.54 20.32
N SER A 80 -13.45 -105.20 21.45
CA SER A 80 -12.63 -106.29 21.99
C SER A 80 -11.26 -105.90 22.56
N SER A 81 -10.86 -106.62 23.61
CA SER A 81 -9.54 -106.58 24.23
C SER A 81 -8.55 -107.39 23.39
N LEU A 82 -7.51 -106.75 22.85
CA LEU A 82 -6.45 -107.44 22.09
C LEU A 82 -5.06 -106.85 22.39
N ASP A 83 -4.12 -107.72 22.78
CA ASP A 83 -2.72 -107.36 23.09
C ASP A 83 -1.99 -106.84 21.84
N MET A 84 -1.63 -105.55 21.83
CA MET A 84 -0.94 -104.92 20.71
C MET A 84 0.55 -105.30 20.65
N LYS A 85 0.85 -106.40 19.95
CA LYS A 85 2.21 -106.88 19.67
C LYS A 85 2.81 -106.21 18.43
N LEU A 86 4.09 -105.85 18.49
CA LEU A 86 4.85 -105.41 17.32
C LEU A 86 5.12 -106.58 16.36
N ALA A 87 5.40 -106.25 15.09
CA ALA A 87 5.66 -107.22 14.02
C ALA A 87 6.93 -108.09 14.19
N ASP A 88 7.74 -107.88 15.23
CA ASP A 88 8.86 -108.78 15.62
C ASP A 88 8.55 -109.66 16.85
N GLY A 89 7.30 -109.60 17.35
CA GLY A 89 6.83 -110.36 18.51
C GLY A 89 7.15 -109.74 19.88
N LYS A 90 7.94 -108.67 19.97
CA LYS A 90 8.22 -108.00 21.25
C LYS A 90 7.04 -107.14 21.71
N ILE A 91 6.66 -107.32 22.97
CA ILE A 91 5.71 -106.44 23.67
C ILE A 91 6.46 -105.16 24.07
N LEU A 92 5.90 -104.00 23.73
CA LEU A 92 6.44 -102.70 24.17
C LEU A 92 6.40 -102.61 25.69
N THR A 93 7.55 -102.45 26.33
CA THR A 93 7.58 -102.25 27.78
C THR A 93 6.97 -100.88 28.15
N PRO A 94 6.32 -100.73 29.32
CA PRO A 94 5.71 -99.45 29.71
C PRO A 94 6.68 -98.25 29.71
N LYS A 95 7.99 -98.50 29.92
CA LYS A 95 9.04 -97.48 29.81
C LYS A 95 9.31 -97.00 28.38
N GLN A 96 9.10 -97.86 27.37
CA GLN A 96 9.20 -97.48 25.97
C GLN A 96 7.94 -96.74 25.51
N PHE A 97 6.75 -97.22 25.93
CA PHE A 97 5.48 -96.54 25.66
C PHE A 97 5.50 -95.11 26.19
N LYS A 98 5.86 -94.93 27.48
CA LYS A 98 6.03 -93.60 28.12
C LYS A 98 7.08 -92.69 27.47
N LYS A 99 8.04 -93.26 26.74
CA LYS A 99 9.07 -92.52 25.98
C LYS A 99 8.63 -92.15 24.55
N LEU A 100 7.65 -92.87 24.00
CA LEU A 100 6.97 -92.50 22.75
C LEU A 100 5.88 -91.46 23.04
N GLU A 101 5.05 -91.71 24.05
CA GLU A 101 4.09 -90.77 24.65
C GLU A 101 4.77 -89.41 24.92
N SER A 102 5.85 -89.37 25.72
CA SER A 102 6.61 -88.14 25.99
C SER A 102 7.20 -87.44 24.75
N LYS A 103 7.41 -88.15 23.63
CA LYS A 103 7.85 -87.57 22.36
C LYS A 103 6.67 -87.05 21.54
N GLU A 104 5.56 -87.76 21.52
CA GLU A 104 4.31 -87.32 20.91
C GLU A 104 3.85 -86.02 21.56
N ASP A 105 3.90 -85.96 22.90
CA ASP A 105 3.74 -84.78 23.73
C ASP A 105 4.68 -83.62 23.34
N GLU A 106 5.94 -83.92 23.02
CA GLU A 106 6.92 -82.93 22.57
C GLU A 106 6.57 -82.39 21.17
N TRP A 107 6.09 -83.26 20.26
CA TRP A 107 5.64 -82.88 18.93
C TRP A 107 4.31 -82.12 18.96
N ARG A 108 3.34 -82.52 19.80
CA ARG A 108 2.07 -81.81 20.03
C ARG A 108 2.34 -80.39 20.56
N ARG A 109 3.23 -80.22 21.54
CA ARG A 109 3.65 -78.87 22.01
C ARG A 109 4.37 -78.06 20.93
N LYS A 110 5.18 -78.69 20.06
CA LYS A 110 5.83 -78.00 18.93
C LYS A 110 4.83 -77.59 17.84
N LEU A 111 3.85 -78.43 17.56
CA LEU A 111 2.77 -78.16 16.61
C LEU A 111 1.87 -77.03 17.13
N GLN A 112 1.35 -77.15 18.35
CA GLN A 112 0.58 -76.10 19.02
C GLN A 112 1.34 -74.77 19.04
N LYS A 113 2.63 -74.77 19.41
CA LYS A 113 3.45 -73.55 19.40
C LYS A 113 3.63 -72.97 17.99
N LYS A 114 3.60 -73.80 16.93
CA LYS A 114 3.62 -73.34 15.54
C LYS A 114 2.26 -72.84 15.04
N GLU A 115 1.16 -73.44 15.50
CA GLU A 115 -0.20 -72.96 15.28
C GLU A 115 -0.42 -71.61 15.98
N GLU A 116 0.04 -71.46 17.22
CA GLU A 116 0.09 -70.18 17.95
C GLU A 116 0.98 -69.14 17.23
N GLU A 117 2.16 -69.53 16.73
CA GLU A 117 3.05 -68.64 15.96
C GLU A 117 2.41 -68.19 14.63
N LEU A 118 1.67 -69.08 13.95
CA LEU A 118 0.95 -68.79 12.71
C LEU A 118 -0.30 -67.93 12.98
N ALA A 119 -1.09 -68.23 14.00
CA ALA A 119 -2.24 -67.43 14.42
C ALA A 119 -1.80 -66.02 14.87
N ALA A 120 -0.67 -65.91 15.58
CA ALA A 120 -0.07 -64.63 15.94
C ALA A 120 0.50 -63.86 14.73
N ARG A 121 0.97 -64.54 13.67
CA ARG A 121 1.31 -63.88 12.40
C ARG A 121 0.06 -63.43 11.64
N LEU A 122 -0.97 -64.27 11.55
CA LEU A 122 -2.22 -63.97 10.86
C LEU A 122 -2.91 -62.77 11.51
N LYS A 123 -3.10 -62.81 12.84
CA LYS A 123 -3.67 -61.68 13.60
C LYS A 123 -2.89 -60.38 13.40
N LYS A 124 -1.54 -60.43 13.37
CA LYS A 124 -0.72 -59.25 13.07
C LYS A 124 -0.88 -58.77 11.64
N ALA A 125 -1.02 -59.68 10.67
CA ALA A 125 -1.30 -59.32 9.28
C ALA A 125 -2.67 -58.63 9.18
N ASP A 126 -3.72 -59.19 9.80
CA ASP A 126 -5.07 -58.62 9.85
C ASP A 126 -5.06 -57.24 10.54
N GLU A 127 -4.35 -57.09 11.66
CA GLU A 127 -4.14 -55.80 12.35
C GLU A 127 -3.43 -54.78 11.44
N THR A 128 -2.43 -55.18 10.64
CA THR A 128 -1.76 -54.28 9.69
C THR A 128 -2.64 -53.93 8.48
N TRP A 129 -3.37 -54.88 7.90
CA TRP A 129 -4.29 -54.64 6.77
C TRP A 129 -5.45 -53.75 7.21
N LYS A 130 -6.03 -54.01 8.38
CA LYS A 130 -7.07 -53.16 8.95
C LYS A 130 -6.56 -51.74 9.18
N LYS A 131 -5.37 -51.58 9.76
CA LYS A 131 -4.78 -50.25 9.93
C LYS A 131 -4.54 -49.55 8.58
N GLN A 132 -4.03 -50.25 7.57
CA GLN A 132 -3.85 -49.67 6.23
C GLN A 132 -5.18 -49.24 5.60
N PHE A 133 -6.26 -50.01 5.81
CA PHE A 133 -7.61 -49.64 5.38
C PHE A 133 -8.14 -48.41 6.15
N ASP A 134 -8.02 -48.41 7.48
CA ASP A 134 -8.44 -47.29 8.36
C ASP A 134 -7.63 -46.00 8.08
N ASP A 135 -6.38 -46.13 7.63
CA ASP A 135 -5.51 -45.03 7.20
C ASP A 135 -5.91 -44.51 5.80
N LEU A 136 -6.16 -45.39 4.83
CA LEU A 136 -6.61 -45.04 3.48
C LEU A 136 -8.01 -44.39 3.48
N GLU A 137 -8.96 -44.92 4.27
CA GLU A 137 -10.30 -44.35 4.40
C GLU A 137 -10.26 -42.95 5.04
N ARG A 138 -9.26 -42.69 5.89
CA ARG A 138 -9.00 -41.36 6.47
C ARG A 138 -8.39 -40.40 5.45
N GLU A 139 -7.43 -40.86 4.65
CA GLU A 139 -6.85 -40.07 3.55
C GLU A 139 -7.93 -39.69 2.52
N MET A 140 -8.80 -40.63 2.13
CA MET A 140 -9.94 -40.34 1.25
C MET A 140 -10.92 -39.33 1.86
N ARG A 141 -11.23 -39.43 3.16
CA ARG A 141 -12.07 -38.43 3.85
C ARG A 141 -11.43 -37.04 3.84
N ASN A 142 -10.13 -36.95 4.14
CA ASN A 142 -9.40 -35.69 4.17
C ASN A 142 -9.36 -35.01 2.80
N GLU A 143 -9.12 -35.75 1.71
CA GLU A 143 -9.12 -35.16 0.36
C GLU A 143 -10.54 -34.75 -0.09
N LEU A 144 -11.58 -35.47 0.34
CA LEU A 144 -12.97 -35.10 0.06
C LEU A 144 -13.36 -33.80 0.80
N GLU A 145 -13.00 -33.65 2.08
CA GLU A 145 -13.19 -32.41 2.85
C GLU A 145 -12.41 -31.22 2.25
N LYS A 146 -11.18 -31.47 1.80
CA LYS A 146 -10.35 -30.51 1.07
C LYS A 146 -10.99 -30.08 -0.27
N LYS A 147 -11.59 -31.01 -1.02
CA LYS A 147 -12.33 -30.71 -2.25
C LYS A 147 -13.64 -29.96 -1.98
N GLU A 148 -14.33 -30.24 -0.87
CA GLU A 148 -15.55 -29.52 -0.52
C GLU A 148 -15.28 -28.10 0.00
N THR A 149 -14.19 -27.89 0.73
CA THR A 149 -13.74 -26.54 1.16
C THR A 149 -13.24 -25.71 -0.02
N GLU A 150 -12.47 -26.30 -0.94
CA GLU A 150 -12.09 -25.68 -2.23
C GLU A 150 -13.34 -25.28 -3.04
N LYS A 151 -14.32 -26.17 -3.17
CA LYS A 151 -15.61 -25.90 -3.83
C LYS A 151 -16.35 -24.72 -3.18
N LYS A 152 -16.46 -24.68 -1.85
CA LYS A 152 -17.14 -23.59 -1.11
C LYS A 152 -16.44 -22.24 -1.30
N SER A 153 -15.10 -22.24 -1.40
CA SER A 153 -14.32 -21.04 -1.76
C SER A 153 -14.65 -20.55 -3.17
N LEU A 154 -14.64 -21.45 -4.16
CA LEU A 154 -14.94 -21.13 -5.57
C LEU A 154 -16.40 -20.68 -5.77
N GLU A 155 -17.37 -21.27 -5.05
CA GLU A 155 -18.76 -20.82 -5.06
C GLU A 155 -18.90 -19.40 -4.49
N SER A 156 -18.21 -19.11 -3.38
CA SER A 156 -18.18 -17.78 -2.76
C SER A 156 -17.55 -16.72 -3.68
N GLU A 157 -16.45 -17.06 -4.35
CA GLU A 157 -15.83 -16.20 -5.37
C GLU A 157 -16.77 -15.97 -6.56
N ARG A 158 -17.44 -17.03 -7.05
CA ARG A 158 -18.41 -16.91 -8.16
C ARG A 158 -19.55 -15.95 -7.82
N TYR A 159 -20.08 -15.99 -6.60
CA TYR A 159 -21.08 -15.03 -6.13
C TYR A 159 -20.51 -13.59 -6.06
N SER A 160 -19.28 -13.41 -5.60
CA SER A 160 -18.60 -12.10 -5.58
C SER A 160 -18.40 -11.52 -7.00
N LEU A 161 -18.00 -12.35 -7.95
CA LEU A 161 -17.84 -11.97 -9.35
C LEU A 161 -19.18 -11.66 -10.01
N GLN A 162 -20.23 -12.45 -9.74
CA GLN A 162 -21.57 -12.23 -10.29
C GLN A 162 -22.19 -10.91 -9.77
N ALA A 163 -21.97 -10.56 -8.50
CA ALA A 163 -22.36 -9.25 -7.95
C ALA A 163 -21.59 -8.08 -8.59
N LYS A 164 -20.29 -8.25 -8.89
CA LYS A 164 -19.49 -7.24 -9.62
C LYS A 164 -19.99 -7.06 -11.05
N ILE A 165 -20.35 -8.14 -11.75
CA ILE A 165 -20.90 -8.10 -13.12
C ILE A 165 -22.21 -7.30 -13.13
N LEU A 166 -23.17 -7.60 -12.24
CA LEU A 166 -24.44 -6.86 -12.16
C LEU A 166 -24.22 -5.35 -11.94
N LYS A 167 -23.31 -4.98 -11.01
CA LYS A 167 -22.99 -3.56 -10.75
C LYS A 167 -22.32 -2.87 -11.94
N LEU A 168 -21.51 -3.60 -12.72
CA LEU A 168 -20.93 -3.10 -13.96
C LEU A 168 -22.01 -2.92 -15.06
N GLU A 169 -22.95 -3.86 -15.20
CA GLU A 169 -24.09 -3.72 -16.11
C GLU A 169 -24.98 -2.53 -15.77
N GLU A 170 -25.27 -2.28 -14.49
CA GLU A 170 -26.00 -1.09 -14.04
C GLU A 170 -25.25 0.20 -14.40
N SER A 171 -23.94 0.26 -14.15
CA SER A 171 -23.13 1.42 -14.53
C SER A 171 -23.06 1.64 -16.06
N SER A 172 -23.08 0.56 -16.84
CA SER A 172 -23.10 0.58 -18.31
C SER A 172 -24.43 1.08 -18.86
N LYS A 173 -25.56 0.61 -18.30
CA LYS A 173 -26.92 1.11 -18.62
C LYS A 173 -27.02 2.61 -18.32
N LEU A 174 -26.56 3.04 -17.15
CA LEU A 174 -26.57 4.45 -16.76
C LEU A 174 -25.67 5.32 -17.68
N ALA A 175 -24.51 4.83 -18.09
CA ALA A 175 -23.64 5.51 -19.05
C ALA A 175 -24.32 5.66 -20.43
N ALA A 176 -25.01 4.62 -20.91
CA ALA A 176 -25.78 4.67 -22.16
C ALA A 176 -26.95 5.65 -22.09
N GLU A 177 -27.63 5.78 -20.93
CA GLU A 177 -28.65 6.82 -20.74
C GLU A 177 -28.09 8.24 -20.78
N TYR A 178 -26.92 8.48 -20.17
CA TYR A 178 -26.24 9.78 -20.28
C TYR A 178 -25.80 10.06 -21.71
N GLN A 179 -25.26 9.07 -22.43
CA GLN A 179 -24.92 9.22 -23.84
C GLN A 179 -26.15 9.58 -24.69
N LYS A 180 -27.30 8.94 -24.46
CA LYS A 180 -28.56 9.28 -25.14
C LYS A 180 -29.00 10.72 -24.85
N LYS A 181 -28.89 11.19 -23.60
CA LYS A 181 -29.20 12.57 -23.22
C LYS A 181 -28.28 13.58 -23.92
N ILE A 182 -26.99 13.27 -24.05
CA ILE A 182 -26.02 14.10 -24.79
C ILE A 182 -26.38 14.17 -26.28
N CYS A 183 -26.75 13.06 -26.91
CA CYS A 183 -27.23 13.09 -28.29
C CYS A 183 -28.49 13.96 -28.45
N GLN A 184 -29.47 13.84 -27.56
CA GLN A 184 -30.67 14.67 -27.60
C GLN A 184 -30.33 16.16 -27.49
N PHE A 185 -29.47 16.56 -26.54
CA PHE A 185 -29.04 17.96 -26.43
C PHE A 185 -28.28 18.46 -27.66
N GLN A 186 -27.56 17.60 -28.40
CA GLN A 186 -26.96 17.98 -29.67
C GLN A 186 -28.03 18.18 -30.76
N GLU A 187 -29.00 17.27 -30.88
CA GLU A 187 -30.12 17.39 -31.82
C GLU A 187 -30.96 18.65 -31.55
N ASP A 188 -31.18 19.00 -30.28
CA ASP A 188 -31.90 20.20 -29.86
C ASP A 188 -31.10 21.48 -30.15
N MET A 189 -29.77 21.44 -29.99
CA MET A 189 -28.87 22.56 -30.34
C MET A 189 -28.79 22.78 -31.86
N ASP A 190 -28.69 21.71 -32.65
CA ASP A 190 -28.66 21.78 -34.11
C ASP A 190 -29.99 22.36 -34.66
N GLN A 191 -31.13 21.99 -34.05
CA GLN A 191 -32.43 22.60 -34.34
C GLN A 191 -32.46 24.10 -34.00
N LEU A 192 -31.99 24.49 -32.82
CA LEU A 192 -31.94 25.90 -32.40
C LEU A 192 -31.02 26.75 -33.30
N GLN A 193 -29.87 26.20 -33.72
CA GLN A 193 -28.98 26.83 -34.70
C GLN A 193 -29.66 26.93 -36.09
N GLY A 194 -30.46 25.92 -36.47
CA GLY A 194 -31.30 25.96 -37.66
C GLY A 194 -32.34 27.10 -37.63
N PHE A 195 -33.08 27.24 -36.53
CA PHE A 195 -34.02 28.35 -36.34
C PHE A 195 -33.32 29.72 -36.33
N GLN A 196 -32.18 29.85 -35.63
CA GLN A 196 -31.38 31.07 -35.64
C GLN A 196 -30.93 31.44 -37.06
N THR A 197 -30.48 30.46 -37.85
CA THR A 197 -30.09 30.67 -39.25
C THR A 197 -31.28 31.11 -40.11
N GLN A 198 -32.46 30.54 -39.88
CA GLN A 198 -33.69 30.94 -40.59
C GLN A 198 -34.13 32.37 -40.24
N GLU A 199 -34.11 32.75 -38.97
CA GLU A 199 -34.44 34.12 -38.54
C GLU A 199 -33.41 35.14 -39.04
N MET A 200 -32.11 34.82 -39.01
CA MET A 200 -31.07 35.67 -39.60
C MET A 200 -31.27 35.86 -41.11
N ALA A 201 -31.73 34.84 -41.84
CA ALA A 201 -32.08 34.96 -43.25
C ALA A 201 -33.31 35.85 -43.48
N LYS A 202 -34.36 35.72 -42.65
CA LYS A 202 -35.55 36.60 -42.69
C LYS A 202 -35.19 38.06 -42.41
N ILE A 203 -34.39 38.31 -41.36
CA ILE A 203 -33.90 39.64 -41.00
C ILE A 203 -33.07 40.24 -42.13
N LYS A 204 -32.14 39.47 -42.72
CA LYS A 204 -31.32 39.93 -43.84
C LYS A 204 -32.15 40.27 -45.08
N HIS A 205 -33.17 39.47 -45.40
CA HIS A 205 -34.07 39.77 -46.52
C HIS A 205 -34.92 41.03 -46.26
N LEU A 206 -35.50 41.17 -45.06
CA LEU A 206 -36.28 42.35 -44.68
C LEU A 206 -35.42 43.62 -44.68
N LEU A 207 -34.18 43.54 -44.19
CA LEU A 207 -33.22 44.64 -44.22
C LEU A 207 -32.87 45.04 -45.65
N LEU A 208 -32.56 44.08 -46.54
CA LEU A 208 -32.29 44.36 -47.96
C LEU A 208 -33.48 45.02 -48.67
N VAL A 209 -34.71 44.58 -48.37
CA VAL A 209 -35.94 45.22 -48.90
C VAL A 209 -36.07 46.66 -48.36
N LYS A 210 -35.72 46.93 -47.10
CA LYS A 210 -35.72 48.30 -46.55
C LYS A 210 -34.59 49.17 -47.07
N GLU A 211 -33.43 48.62 -47.39
CA GLU A 211 -32.35 49.34 -48.09
C GLU A 211 -32.79 49.72 -49.52
N GLN A 212 -33.48 48.83 -50.23
CA GLN A 212 -34.05 49.13 -51.54
C GLN A 212 -35.16 50.19 -51.46
N GLU A 213 -36.15 50.03 -50.57
CA GLU A 213 -37.21 51.04 -50.35
C GLU A 213 -36.60 52.42 -50.03
N LEU A 214 -35.55 52.46 -49.19
CA LEU A 214 -34.87 53.71 -48.85
C LEU A 214 -34.21 54.32 -50.09
N ALA A 215 -33.47 53.54 -50.88
CA ALA A 215 -32.84 54.01 -52.12
C ALA A 215 -33.85 54.56 -53.15
N GLU A 216 -35.00 53.91 -53.30
CA GLU A 216 -36.10 54.38 -54.17
C GLU A 216 -36.70 55.70 -53.65
N LYS A 217 -36.90 55.85 -52.34
CA LYS A 217 -37.35 57.12 -51.72
C LYS A 217 -36.31 58.23 -51.89
N ASP A 218 -35.03 57.90 -51.76
CA ASP A 218 -33.91 58.82 -51.93
C ASP A 218 -33.81 59.33 -53.37
N GLN A 219 -34.08 58.48 -54.36
CA GLN A 219 -34.19 58.87 -55.77
C GLN A 219 -35.41 59.77 -56.01
N ALA A 220 -36.61 59.37 -55.57
CA ALA A 220 -37.82 60.18 -55.72
C ALA A 220 -37.70 61.57 -55.05
N LEU A 221 -37.01 61.65 -53.90
CA LEU A 221 -36.71 62.91 -53.21
C LEU A 221 -35.74 63.79 -54.02
N LYS A 222 -34.72 63.21 -54.65
CA LYS A 222 -33.79 63.93 -55.56
C LYS A 222 -34.54 64.46 -56.78
N GLU A 223 -35.37 63.64 -57.41
CA GLU A 223 -36.19 64.02 -58.56
C GLU A 223 -37.15 65.17 -58.21
N SER A 224 -37.94 65.02 -57.14
CA SER A 224 -38.83 66.08 -56.63
C SER A 224 -38.05 67.37 -56.29
N THR A 225 -36.87 67.26 -55.69
CA THR A 225 -35.99 68.41 -55.42
C THR A 225 -35.53 69.10 -56.70
N THR A 226 -35.24 68.37 -57.78
CA THR A 226 -34.92 68.98 -59.09
C THR A 226 -36.13 69.65 -59.74
N GLN A 227 -37.33 69.05 -59.64
CA GLN A 227 -38.57 69.66 -60.12
C GLN A 227 -38.88 70.97 -59.38
N VAL A 228 -38.75 70.99 -58.05
CA VAL A 228 -38.93 72.21 -57.23
C VAL A 228 -37.90 73.29 -57.59
N LYS A 229 -36.65 72.93 -57.89
CA LYS A 229 -35.64 73.88 -58.38
C LYS A 229 -36.02 74.45 -59.76
N SER A 230 -36.50 73.61 -60.67
CA SER A 230 -36.97 74.03 -62.00
C SER A 230 -38.16 74.99 -61.90
N LEU A 231 -39.20 74.62 -61.13
CA LEU A 231 -40.38 75.46 -60.91
C LEU A 231 -40.03 76.80 -60.23
N LYS A 232 -39.06 76.83 -59.30
CA LYS A 232 -38.56 78.09 -58.72
C LYS A 232 -37.84 78.98 -59.74
N ALA A 233 -37.06 78.40 -60.64
CA ALA A 233 -36.43 79.16 -61.73
C ALA A 233 -37.49 79.71 -62.71
N GLU A 234 -38.54 78.94 -63.00
CA GLU A 234 -39.65 79.38 -63.85
C GLU A 234 -40.50 80.48 -63.20
N ILE A 235 -40.78 80.39 -61.90
CA ILE A 235 -41.46 81.46 -61.14
C ILE A 235 -40.64 82.76 -61.19
N LEU A 236 -39.32 82.70 -61.00
CA LEU A 236 -38.44 83.86 -61.15
C LEU A 236 -38.41 84.41 -62.60
N ARG A 237 -38.57 83.54 -63.60
CA ARG A 237 -38.70 83.95 -65.02
C ARG A 237 -40.02 84.68 -65.26
N LEU A 238 -41.12 84.19 -64.70
CA LEU A 238 -42.46 84.77 -64.83
C LEU A 238 -42.58 86.10 -64.08
N GLN A 239 -42.03 86.20 -62.87
CA GLN A 239 -41.99 87.44 -62.08
C GLN A 239 -41.32 88.61 -62.83
N ASN A 240 -40.30 88.32 -63.64
CA ASN A 240 -39.68 89.33 -64.50
C ASN A 240 -40.60 89.82 -65.64
N PHE A 241 -41.55 89.00 -66.11
CA PHE A 241 -42.57 89.42 -67.07
C PHE A 241 -43.73 90.15 -66.40
N GLU A 242 -44.08 89.77 -65.17
CA GLU A 242 -45.07 90.47 -64.34
C GLU A 242 -44.64 91.93 -64.08
N ASN A 243 -43.40 92.15 -63.61
CA ASN A 243 -42.81 93.49 -63.46
C ASN A 243 -42.80 94.31 -64.78
N GLN A 244 -42.63 93.66 -65.94
CA GLN A 244 -42.68 94.32 -67.25
C GLN A 244 -44.12 94.69 -67.64
N TYR A 245 -45.08 93.81 -67.35
CA TYR A 245 -46.49 94.04 -67.60
C TYR A 245 -47.03 95.20 -66.74
N GLU A 246 -46.68 95.25 -65.45
CA GLU A 246 -47.00 96.37 -64.56
C GLU A 246 -46.44 97.70 -65.11
N SER A 247 -45.15 97.74 -65.49
CA SER A 247 -44.51 98.93 -66.08
C SER A 247 -45.19 99.42 -67.37
N ILE A 248 -45.65 98.50 -68.22
CA ILE A 248 -46.40 98.82 -69.45
C ILE A 248 -47.82 99.27 -69.11
N GLN A 249 -48.49 98.67 -68.11
CA GLN A 249 -49.80 99.11 -67.66
C GLN A 249 -49.74 100.53 -67.09
N ASP A 250 -48.75 100.84 -66.24
CA ASP A 250 -48.47 102.18 -65.73
C ASP A 250 -48.24 103.20 -66.86
N GLU A 251 -47.58 102.81 -67.96
CA GLU A 251 -47.39 103.67 -69.13
C GLU A 251 -48.68 103.90 -69.91
N ILE A 252 -49.48 102.85 -70.11
CA ILE A 252 -50.81 102.93 -70.74
C ILE A 252 -51.75 103.81 -69.91
N GLU A 253 -51.76 103.67 -68.58
CA GLU A 253 -52.61 104.48 -67.69
C GLU A 253 -52.17 105.95 -67.67
N ARG A 254 -50.86 106.23 -67.63
CA ARG A 254 -50.31 107.60 -67.81
C ARG A 254 -50.72 108.20 -69.15
N MET A 255 -50.61 107.46 -70.26
CA MET A 255 -51.06 107.93 -71.57
C MET A 255 -52.58 108.18 -71.62
N ARG A 256 -53.38 107.30 -70.99
CA ARG A 256 -54.85 107.42 -70.94
C ARG A 256 -55.28 108.68 -70.18
N HIS A 257 -54.67 108.95 -69.02
CA HIS A 257 -54.90 110.17 -68.26
C HIS A 257 -54.45 111.44 -69.01
N GLY A 258 -53.32 111.39 -69.72
CA GLY A 258 -52.88 112.49 -70.59
C GLY A 258 -53.89 112.78 -71.70
N PHE A 259 -54.37 111.75 -72.39
CA PHE A 259 -55.37 111.88 -73.45
C PHE A 259 -56.71 112.44 -72.95
N ASP A 260 -57.23 111.95 -71.82
CA ASP A 260 -58.49 112.48 -71.27
C ASP A 260 -58.35 113.92 -70.75
N LEU A 261 -57.15 114.33 -70.29
CA LEU A 261 -56.84 115.72 -69.95
C LEU A 261 -56.80 116.64 -71.20
N GLU A 262 -56.17 116.21 -72.29
CA GLU A 262 -56.19 116.97 -73.55
C GLU A 262 -57.60 117.06 -74.15
N LYS A 263 -58.33 115.94 -74.16
CA LYS A 263 -59.71 115.83 -74.65
C LYS A 263 -60.68 116.72 -73.88
N THR A 264 -60.57 116.78 -72.55
CA THR A 264 -61.40 117.68 -71.72
C THR A 264 -61.06 119.14 -72.00
N GLN A 265 -59.78 119.52 -72.10
CA GLN A 265 -59.38 120.87 -72.50
C GLN A 265 -59.91 121.27 -73.90
N LEU A 266 -59.86 120.36 -74.87
CA LEU A 266 -60.39 120.61 -76.22
C LEU A 266 -61.92 120.73 -76.22
N THR A 267 -62.61 119.95 -75.39
CA THR A 267 -64.08 120.01 -75.26
C THR A 267 -64.52 121.33 -74.61
N CYS A 268 -63.81 121.83 -73.59
CA CYS A 268 -64.07 123.16 -73.02
C CYS A 268 -63.87 124.28 -74.07
N LYS A 269 -62.76 124.25 -74.81
CA LYS A 269 -62.48 125.22 -75.90
C LYS A 269 -63.50 125.16 -77.03
N LEU A 270 -64.05 123.98 -77.33
CA LEU A 270 -65.13 123.83 -78.30
C LEU A 270 -66.42 124.46 -77.78
N ALA A 271 -66.83 124.16 -76.55
CA ALA A 271 -68.04 124.73 -75.93
C ALA A 271 -68.00 126.27 -75.85
N GLU A 272 -66.83 126.85 -75.51
CA GLU A 272 -66.60 128.30 -75.56
C GLU A 272 -66.88 128.89 -76.96
N LYS A 273 -66.47 128.20 -78.03
CA LYS A 273 -66.66 128.65 -79.41
C LYS A 273 -68.07 128.37 -79.94
N GLU A 274 -68.75 127.34 -79.44
CA GLU A 274 -70.16 127.09 -79.75
C GLU A 274 -71.08 128.14 -79.10
N GLU A 275 -70.72 128.67 -77.92
CA GLU A 275 -71.43 129.80 -77.28
C GLU A 275 -71.28 131.10 -78.09
N ASP A 276 -70.04 131.45 -78.49
CA ASP A 276 -69.76 132.59 -79.39
C ASP A 276 -70.64 132.52 -80.66
N VAL A 277 -70.71 131.33 -81.28
CA VAL A 277 -71.50 131.11 -82.49
C VAL A 277 -73.01 131.21 -82.23
N ARG A 278 -73.50 130.80 -81.06
CA ARG A 278 -74.94 130.89 -80.73
C ARG A 278 -75.37 132.34 -80.56
N HIS A 279 -74.63 133.12 -79.78
CA HIS A 279 -74.88 134.56 -79.62
C HIS A 279 -74.87 135.33 -80.97
N LEU A 280 -74.04 134.91 -81.92
CA LEU A 280 -74.03 135.49 -83.28
C LEU A 280 -75.26 135.07 -84.12
N LYS A 281 -75.78 133.85 -83.95
CA LYS A 281 -76.98 133.36 -84.64
C LYS A 281 -78.26 134.01 -84.11
N ASP A 282 -78.44 134.10 -82.79
CA ASP A 282 -79.64 134.68 -82.18
C ASP A 282 -79.82 136.15 -82.61
N LYS A 283 -78.70 136.87 -82.75
CA LYS A 283 -78.64 138.23 -83.28
C LYS A 283 -79.06 138.37 -84.75
N LEU A 284 -78.90 137.32 -85.56
CA LEU A 284 -79.37 137.29 -86.96
C LEU A 284 -80.89 137.08 -87.04
N VAL A 285 -81.43 136.11 -86.29
CA VAL A 285 -82.87 135.78 -86.31
C VAL A 285 -83.73 137.00 -85.93
N LEU A 286 -83.32 137.74 -84.88
CA LEU A 286 -84.01 138.96 -84.43
C LEU A 286 -83.94 140.14 -85.43
N LEU A 287 -83.09 140.06 -86.45
CA LEU A 287 -83.06 141.01 -87.57
C LEU A 287 -83.98 140.56 -88.71
N GLU A 288 -84.03 139.26 -89.03
CA GLU A 288 -84.91 138.71 -90.07
C GLU A 288 -86.40 138.77 -89.69
N GLU A 289 -86.75 138.44 -88.44
CA GLU A 289 -88.14 138.46 -87.95
C GLU A 289 -88.77 139.87 -88.01
N ARG A 290 -87.94 140.90 -87.85
CA ARG A 290 -88.33 142.31 -87.99
C ARG A 290 -88.62 142.73 -89.43
N VAL A 291 -88.05 142.03 -90.42
CA VAL A 291 -88.24 142.34 -91.86
C VAL A 291 -89.52 141.70 -92.40
N ASN A 292 -89.89 140.52 -91.91
CA ASN A 292 -90.96 139.70 -92.51
C ASN A 292 -92.38 139.98 -91.98
N SER A 293 -92.55 140.87 -90.99
CA SER A 293 -93.82 141.10 -90.27
C SER A 293 -94.66 142.26 -90.86
N GLY A 294 -95.18 142.07 -92.08
CA GLY A 294 -96.14 142.98 -92.72
C GLY A 294 -97.59 142.88 -92.19
N PRO A 295 -98.39 143.96 -92.24
CA PRO A 295 -99.75 143.98 -91.65
C PRO A 295 -100.79 143.20 -92.48
N VAL A 296 -101.73 142.56 -91.78
CA VAL A 296 -102.75 141.65 -92.33
C VAL A 296 -104.14 142.25 -92.17
N GLY A 297 -104.98 142.25 -93.22
CA GLY A 297 -106.36 142.71 -93.05
C GLY A 297 -107.26 142.88 -94.27
N GLU A 298 -107.51 141.85 -95.08
CA GLU A 298 -108.83 141.62 -95.71
C GLU A 298 -108.90 140.21 -96.33
N MET A 299 -109.42 139.23 -95.58
CA MET A 299 -109.36 137.82 -95.97
C MET A 299 -110.61 137.36 -96.72
N THR A 300 -110.46 137.15 -98.03
CA THR A 300 -111.54 136.79 -98.97
C THR A 300 -112.13 135.40 -98.71
N VAL A 301 -113.21 135.06 -99.44
CA VAL A 301 -113.83 133.73 -99.37
C VAL A 301 -112.90 132.65 -99.92
N ASP A 302 -112.16 132.93 -100.99
CA ASP A 302 -111.17 132.00 -101.54
C ASP A 302 -110.01 131.78 -100.55
N GLU A 303 -109.52 132.82 -99.88
CA GLU A 303 -108.54 132.65 -98.79
C GLU A 303 -109.09 131.85 -97.60
N ARG A 304 -110.39 131.91 -97.33
CA ARG A 304 -111.05 131.07 -96.30
C ARG A 304 -111.13 129.62 -96.75
N VAL A 305 -111.46 129.35 -98.02
CA VAL A 305 -111.41 128.00 -98.60
C VAL A 305 -109.98 127.47 -98.63
N GLN A 306 -109.00 128.31 -98.98
CA GLN A 306 -107.59 127.98 -98.97
C GLN A 306 -107.09 127.71 -97.54
N LYS A 307 -107.54 128.45 -96.52
CA LYS A 307 -107.32 128.11 -95.11
C LYS A 307 -107.90 126.75 -94.74
N LEU A 308 -109.15 126.45 -95.10
CA LEU A 308 -109.76 125.14 -94.84
C LEU A 308 -109.04 123.99 -95.56
N LEU A 309 -108.49 124.23 -96.76
CA LEU A 309 -107.64 123.28 -97.49
C LEU A 309 -106.26 123.10 -96.82
N CYS A 310 -105.65 124.19 -96.33
CA CYS A 310 -104.43 124.13 -95.52
C CYS A 310 -104.65 123.41 -94.18
N GLU A 311 -105.79 123.64 -93.52
CA GLU A 311 -106.21 122.93 -92.30
C GLU A 311 -106.42 121.45 -92.58
N ARG A 312 -107.13 121.09 -93.65
CA ARG A 312 -107.27 119.68 -94.09
C ARG A 312 -105.91 119.03 -94.32
N ALA A 313 -105.03 119.65 -95.12
CA ALA A 313 -103.70 119.11 -95.41
C ALA A 313 -102.82 119.00 -94.14
N LEU A 314 -103.03 119.87 -93.15
CA LEU A 314 -102.39 119.82 -91.84
C LEU A 314 -102.96 118.72 -90.93
N PHE A 315 -104.26 118.44 -91.00
CA PHE A 315 -104.87 117.29 -90.32
C PHE A 315 -104.49 115.95 -90.97
N GLU A 316 -104.39 115.89 -92.30
CA GLU A 316 -103.92 114.71 -93.04
C GLU A 316 -102.46 114.42 -92.68
N ARG A 317 -101.58 115.42 -92.68
CA ARG A 317 -100.20 115.28 -92.20
C ARG A 317 -100.15 114.80 -90.74
N ARG A 318 -100.97 115.34 -89.84
CA ARG A 318 -101.04 114.90 -88.42
C ARG A 318 -101.50 113.44 -88.27
N LEU A 319 -102.35 112.95 -89.18
CA LEU A 319 -102.77 111.54 -89.20
C LEU A 319 -101.63 110.64 -89.69
N GLU A 320 -100.88 111.07 -90.70
CA GLU A 320 -99.67 110.38 -91.17
C GLU A 320 -98.57 110.37 -90.10
N GLU A 321 -98.33 111.48 -89.41
CA GLU A 321 -97.44 111.60 -88.25
C GLU A 321 -97.86 110.63 -87.13
N ALA A 322 -99.16 110.58 -86.79
CA ALA A 322 -99.69 109.65 -85.79
C ALA A 322 -99.54 108.18 -86.20
N HIS A 323 -99.78 107.84 -87.48
CA HIS A 323 -99.53 106.49 -88.01
C HIS A 323 -98.04 106.12 -87.99
N LEU A 324 -97.15 107.06 -88.33
CA LEU A 324 -95.71 106.87 -88.26
C LEU A 324 -95.26 106.63 -86.83
N HIS A 325 -95.75 107.41 -85.86
CA HIS A 325 -95.48 107.20 -84.44
C HIS A 325 -96.01 105.87 -83.92
N LEU A 326 -97.24 105.46 -84.29
CA LEU A 326 -97.76 104.14 -83.92
C LEU A 326 -96.95 102.99 -84.54
N SER A 327 -96.41 103.18 -85.75
CA SER A 327 -95.51 102.21 -86.39
C SER A 327 -94.14 102.14 -85.69
N GLN A 328 -93.54 103.28 -85.35
CA GLN A 328 -92.31 103.37 -84.55
C GLN A 328 -92.48 102.71 -83.17
N ILE A 329 -93.59 103.00 -82.49
CA ILE A 329 -93.97 102.37 -81.22
C ILE A 329 -94.07 100.86 -81.43
N LYS A 330 -94.89 100.37 -82.37
CA LYS A 330 -95.05 98.92 -82.64
C LYS A 330 -93.71 98.24 -82.91
N SER A 331 -92.83 98.84 -83.73
CA SER A 331 -91.48 98.34 -84.01
C SER A 331 -90.63 98.24 -82.75
N SER A 332 -90.62 99.28 -81.91
CA SER A 332 -89.89 99.27 -80.63
C SER A 332 -90.42 98.23 -79.63
N TRP A 333 -91.73 97.99 -79.59
CA TRP A 333 -92.33 96.95 -78.76
C TRP A 333 -92.02 95.55 -79.29
N SER A 334 -92.03 95.33 -80.62
CA SER A 334 -91.59 94.07 -81.23
C SER A 334 -90.12 93.76 -80.92
N GLY A 335 -89.21 94.73 -81.09
CA GLY A 335 -87.80 94.52 -80.74
C GLY A 335 -87.57 94.30 -79.23
N LYS A 336 -88.42 94.91 -78.37
CA LYS A 336 -88.40 94.63 -76.93
C LYS A 336 -88.91 93.23 -76.58
N ILE A 337 -89.91 92.72 -77.31
CA ILE A 337 -90.40 91.35 -77.18
C ILE A 337 -89.32 90.36 -77.62
N GLU A 338 -88.72 90.55 -78.80
CA GLU A 338 -87.62 89.71 -79.32
C GLU A 338 -86.41 89.67 -78.37
N SER A 339 -86.07 90.82 -77.75
CA SER A 339 -85.04 90.89 -76.72
C SER A 339 -85.41 90.13 -75.44
N LEU A 340 -86.68 90.13 -75.04
CA LEU A 340 -87.17 89.39 -73.87
C LEU A 340 -87.25 87.88 -74.15
N GLU A 341 -87.72 87.49 -75.34
CA GLU A 341 -87.72 86.09 -75.79
C GLU A 341 -86.30 85.53 -75.87
N THR A 342 -85.35 86.32 -76.38
CA THR A 342 -83.92 86.00 -76.36
C THR A 342 -83.39 85.85 -74.93
N GLN A 343 -83.80 86.72 -74.00
CA GLN A 343 -83.40 86.64 -72.59
C GLN A 343 -83.99 85.40 -71.90
N VAL A 344 -85.27 85.08 -72.13
CA VAL A 344 -85.92 83.87 -71.63
C VAL A 344 -85.25 82.62 -72.19
N GLY A 345 -84.95 82.57 -73.49
CA GLY A 345 -84.21 81.46 -74.10
C GLY A 345 -82.83 81.24 -73.48
N ARG A 346 -82.09 82.33 -73.18
CA ARG A 346 -80.80 82.25 -72.47
C ARG A 346 -80.96 81.73 -71.03
N LEU A 347 -81.96 82.22 -70.29
CA LEU A 347 -82.25 81.77 -68.92
C LEU A 347 -82.71 80.30 -68.87
N CYS A 348 -83.53 79.85 -69.82
CA CYS A 348 -83.93 78.45 -69.92
C CYS A 348 -82.74 77.52 -70.23
N ARG A 349 -81.79 77.94 -71.08
CA ARG A 349 -80.54 77.21 -71.31
C ARG A 349 -79.66 77.21 -70.06
N GLN A 350 -79.46 78.35 -69.42
CA GLN A 350 -78.66 78.46 -68.20
C GLN A 350 -79.23 77.57 -67.08
N ALA A 351 -80.53 77.59 -66.85
CA ALA A 351 -81.18 76.76 -65.83
C ALA A 351 -81.07 75.25 -66.13
N SER A 352 -80.98 74.84 -67.40
CA SER A 352 -80.74 73.44 -67.77
C SER A 352 -79.27 73.04 -67.59
N GLU A 353 -78.33 73.94 -67.90
CA GLU A 353 -76.88 73.77 -67.71
C GLU A 353 -76.54 73.67 -66.20
N GLU A 354 -76.99 74.61 -65.38
CA GLU A 354 -76.88 74.58 -63.90
C GLU A 354 -77.53 73.30 -63.32
N SER A 355 -78.65 72.85 -63.88
CA SER A 355 -79.30 71.59 -63.48
C SER A 355 -78.50 70.34 -63.85
N THR A 356 -77.66 70.39 -64.89
CA THR A 356 -76.74 69.29 -65.24
C THR A 356 -75.46 69.31 -64.42
N GLU A 357 -74.86 70.49 -64.24
CA GLU A 357 -73.67 70.69 -63.40
C GLU A 357 -73.95 70.29 -61.95
N LYS A 358 -75.09 70.73 -61.39
CA LYS A 358 -75.52 70.32 -60.05
C LYS A 358 -75.58 68.79 -59.91
N ARG A 359 -76.11 68.06 -60.90
CA ARG A 359 -76.18 66.59 -60.84
C ARG A 359 -74.80 65.95 -60.88
N GLN A 360 -73.85 66.50 -61.64
CA GLN A 360 -72.46 66.04 -61.67
C GLN A 360 -71.81 66.25 -60.30
N VAL A 361 -71.93 67.44 -59.71
CA VAL A 361 -71.43 67.75 -58.36
C VAL A 361 -72.08 66.87 -57.29
N GLU A 362 -73.39 66.56 -57.40
CA GLU A 362 -74.07 65.62 -56.49
C GLU A 362 -73.56 64.18 -56.64
N MET A 363 -73.28 63.72 -57.87
CA MET A 363 -72.66 62.40 -58.12
C MET A 363 -71.22 62.32 -57.57
N GLU A 364 -70.42 63.37 -57.77
CA GLU A 364 -69.05 63.45 -57.24
C GLU A 364 -69.04 63.48 -55.70
N ARG A 365 -69.92 64.28 -55.09
CA ARG A 365 -70.15 64.30 -53.64
C ARG A 365 -70.46 62.92 -53.09
N ASP A 366 -71.35 62.17 -53.75
CA ASP A 366 -71.79 60.87 -53.26
C ASP A 366 -70.75 59.76 -53.53
N HIS A 367 -69.98 59.86 -54.62
CA HIS A 367 -68.78 59.04 -54.84
C HIS A 367 -67.71 59.30 -53.76
N LEU A 368 -67.43 60.57 -53.45
CA LEU A 368 -66.49 60.94 -52.39
C LEU A 368 -66.98 60.47 -51.00
N LYS A 369 -68.28 60.57 -50.69
CA LYS A 369 -68.86 59.96 -49.48
C LYS A 369 -68.64 58.46 -49.43
N ALA A 370 -68.93 57.73 -50.50
CA ALA A 370 -68.72 56.27 -50.55
C ALA A 370 -67.23 55.89 -50.41
N LYS A 371 -66.32 56.74 -50.88
CA LYS A 371 -64.87 56.58 -50.68
C LYS A 371 -64.46 56.85 -49.23
N VAL A 372 -65.04 57.87 -48.58
CA VAL A 372 -64.81 58.16 -47.15
C VAL A 372 -65.31 57.01 -46.28
N THR A 373 -66.55 56.55 -46.43
CA THR A 373 -67.08 55.45 -45.61
C THR A 373 -66.32 54.14 -45.80
N LYS A 374 -65.81 53.87 -47.01
CA LYS A 374 -64.90 52.75 -47.25
C LYS A 374 -63.58 52.91 -46.48
N LEU A 375 -62.96 54.09 -46.51
CA LEU A 375 -61.71 54.36 -45.78
C LEU A 375 -61.91 54.32 -44.25
N GLU A 376 -63.07 54.75 -43.75
CA GLU A 376 -63.46 54.63 -42.34
C GLU A 376 -63.57 53.15 -41.91
N MET A 377 -64.17 52.29 -42.76
CA MET A 377 -64.21 50.84 -42.53
C MET A 377 -62.81 50.21 -42.55
N GLU A 378 -61.97 50.53 -43.53
CA GLU A 378 -60.59 50.01 -43.65
C GLU A 378 -59.70 50.48 -42.46
N TYR A 379 -59.93 51.70 -41.97
CA TYR A 379 -59.28 52.23 -40.76
C TYR A 379 -59.73 51.49 -39.50
N GLU A 380 -61.04 51.32 -39.28
CA GLU A 380 -61.55 50.67 -38.06
C GLU A 380 -61.20 49.17 -38.02
N GLU A 381 -61.19 48.49 -39.16
CA GLU A 381 -60.68 47.11 -39.25
C GLU A 381 -59.17 47.04 -38.94
N SER A 382 -58.39 48.01 -39.43
CA SER A 382 -56.95 48.11 -39.15
C SER A 382 -56.67 48.43 -37.68
N LYS A 383 -57.50 49.27 -37.06
CA LYS A 383 -57.48 49.61 -35.62
C LYS A 383 -57.81 48.40 -34.77
N SER A 384 -58.88 47.66 -35.06
CA SER A 384 -59.22 46.40 -34.37
C SER A 384 -58.11 45.34 -34.50
N LYS A 385 -57.49 45.22 -35.69
CA LYS A 385 -56.29 44.38 -35.90
C LYS A 385 -55.09 44.84 -35.07
N TRP A 386 -54.93 46.14 -34.82
CA TRP A 386 -53.87 46.69 -33.97
C TRP A 386 -54.14 46.48 -32.47
N GLU A 387 -55.37 46.74 -32.01
CA GLU A 387 -55.82 46.50 -30.63
C GLU A 387 -55.67 45.00 -30.27
N SER A 388 -56.06 44.09 -31.16
CA SER A 388 -55.85 42.64 -30.99
C SER A 388 -54.37 42.27 -30.85
N LYS A 389 -53.48 42.90 -31.62
CA LYS A 389 -52.02 42.73 -31.49
C LYS A 389 -51.48 43.34 -30.19
N ALA A 390 -51.98 44.49 -29.76
CA ALA A 390 -51.61 45.12 -28.49
C ALA A 390 -51.98 44.25 -27.29
N ASN A 391 -53.22 43.73 -27.27
CA ASN A 391 -53.71 42.79 -26.24
C ASN A 391 -52.90 41.48 -26.23
N LYS A 392 -52.46 40.97 -27.39
CA LYS A 392 -51.55 39.80 -27.45
C LYS A 392 -50.15 40.14 -26.94
N LEU A 393 -49.62 41.31 -27.27
CA LEU A 393 -48.32 41.79 -26.77
C LEU A 393 -48.32 41.99 -25.25
N GLU A 394 -49.43 42.48 -24.68
CA GLU A 394 -49.59 42.61 -23.23
C GLU A 394 -49.61 41.24 -22.52
N LYS A 395 -50.36 40.26 -23.06
CA LYS A 395 -50.32 38.88 -22.54
C LYS A 395 -48.92 38.29 -22.58
N LEU A 396 -48.18 38.46 -23.68
CA LEU A 396 -46.79 38.00 -23.81
C LEU A 396 -45.83 38.72 -22.86
N LYS A 397 -46.09 39.99 -22.48
CA LYS A 397 -45.32 40.70 -21.45
C LYS A 397 -45.56 40.12 -20.05
N LEU A 398 -46.82 39.79 -19.72
CA LEU A 398 -47.18 39.17 -18.44
C LEU A 398 -46.61 37.75 -18.33
N GLU A 399 -46.71 36.96 -19.39
CA GLU A 399 -46.11 35.62 -19.50
C GLU A 399 -44.58 35.67 -19.34
N LYS A 400 -43.91 36.61 -20.03
CA LYS A 400 -42.48 36.86 -19.86
C LYS A 400 -42.12 37.20 -18.41
N ALA A 401 -42.86 38.11 -17.76
CA ALA A 401 -42.59 38.50 -16.38
C ALA A 401 -42.75 37.32 -15.40
N ALA A 402 -43.77 36.49 -15.58
CA ALA A 402 -43.98 35.27 -14.79
C ALA A 402 -42.81 34.27 -14.95
N LEU A 403 -42.33 34.06 -16.18
CA LEU A 403 -41.17 33.21 -16.45
C LEU A 403 -39.86 33.80 -15.89
N GLU A 404 -39.70 35.13 -15.89
CA GLU A 404 -38.53 35.81 -15.28
C GLU A 404 -38.51 35.64 -13.75
N ASP A 405 -39.67 35.72 -13.07
CA ASP A 405 -39.76 35.42 -11.63
C ASP A 405 -39.64 33.91 -11.33
N GLU A 406 -40.13 33.00 -12.19
CA GLU A 406 -39.91 31.55 -12.03
C GLU A 406 -38.42 31.19 -12.15
N ILE A 407 -37.72 31.71 -13.17
CA ILE A 407 -36.26 31.54 -13.33
C ILE A 407 -35.50 32.08 -12.11
N LYS A 408 -35.95 33.20 -11.53
CA LYS A 408 -35.36 33.80 -10.33
C LYS A 408 -35.61 32.94 -9.07
N ASN A 409 -36.79 32.36 -8.92
CA ASN A 409 -37.10 31.44 -7.83
C ASN A 409 -36.29 30.13 -7.94
N LEU A 410 -36.14 29.58 -9.15
CA LEU A 410 -35.29 28.40 -9.40
C LEU A 410 -33.80 28.67 -9.12
N LYS A 411 -33.30 29.87 -9.46
CA LYS A 411 -31.95 30.30 -9.08
C LYS A 411 -31.78 30.38 -7.56
N LEU A 412 -32.69 31.04 -6.86
CA LEU A 412 -32.65 31.12 -5.40
C LEU A 412 -32.70 29.74 -4.74
N LYS A 413 -33.59 28.85 -5.21
CA LYS A 413 -33.70 27.47 -4.72
C LYS A 413 -32.40 26.68 -4.94
N THR A 414 -31.77 26.80 -6.10
CA THR A 414 -30.50 26.11 -6.39
C THR A 414 -29.31 26.71 -5.61
N GLU A 415 -29.30 28.01 -5.35
CA GLU A 415 -28.32 28.65 -4.45
C GLU A 415 -28.47 28.14 -3.00
N GLU A 416 -29.70 28.02 -2.48
CA GLU A 416 -29.96 27.41 -1.16
C GLU A 416 -29.46 25.97 -1.07
N ASP A 417 -29.73 25.15 -2.09
CA ASP A 417 -29.35 23.73 -2.10
C ASP A 417 -27.83 23.56 -2.22
N VAL A 418 -27.17 24.39 -3.04
CA VAL A 418 -25.70 24.49 -3.08
C VAL A 418 -25.14 24.95 -1.74
N LEU A 419 -25.79 25.87 -1.02
CA LEU A 419 -25.40 26.25 0.33
C LEU A 419 -25.64 25.11 1.35
N CYS A 420 -26.67 24.30 1.17
CA CYS A 420 -26.94 23.12 2.00
C CYS A 420 -25.83 22.07 1.83
N LEU A 421 -25.56 21.66 0.59
CA LEU A 421 -24.50 20.72 0.24
C LEU A 421 -23.11 21.22 0.69
N LYS A 422 -22.83 22.53 0.58
CA LYS A 422 -21.58 23.12 1.12
C LYS A 422 -21.46 23.01 2.65
N ARG A 423 -22.55 23.10 3.41
CA ARG A 423 -22.55 22.87 4.87
C ARG A 423 -22.34 21.39 5.19
N GLU A 424 -23.01 20.50 4.46
CA GLU A 424 -22.87 19.04 4.62
C GLU A 424 -21.44 18.57 4.31
N ILE A 425 -20.88 18.97 3.17
CA ILE A 425 -19.49 18.69 2.79
C ILE A 425 -18.54 19.17 3.90
N LYS A 426 -18.70 20.40 4.42
CA LYS A 426 -17.86 20.92 5.51
C LYS A 426 -17.99 20.08 6.80
N SER A 427 -19.19 19.60 7.12
CA SER A 427 -19.42 18.68 8.26
C SER A 427 -18.70 17.34 8.06
N LEU A 428 -18.84 16.75 6.87
CA LEU A 428 -18.18 15.48 6.50
C LEU A 428 -16.66 15.63 6.49
N THR A 429 -16.11 16.72 5.95
CA THR A 429 -14.66 17.01 6.02
C THR A 429 -14.17 17.12 7.46
N ASN A 430 -14.90 17.82 8.34
CA ASN A 430 -14.55 17.88 9.77
C ASN A 430 -14.55 16.48 10.42
N ASN A 431 -15.51 15.63 10.09
CA ASN A 431 -15.59 14.26 10.60
C ASN A 431 -14.46 13.37 10.05
N VAL A 432 -14.09 13.51 8.77
CA VAL A 432 -12.94 12.82 8.18
C VAL A 432 -11.65 13.24 8.88
N ASN A 433 -11.40 14.54 9.04
CA ASN A 433 -10.23 15.06 9.76
C ASN A 433 -10.18 14.55 11.22
N LEU A 434 -11.34 14.43 11.89
CA LEU A 434 -11.44 13.85 13.23
C LEU A 434 -11.11 12.35 13.24
N ILE A 435 -11.57 11.59 12.23
CA ILE A 435 -11.22 10.17 12.08
C ILE A 435 -9.72 10.01 11.79
N GLU A 436 -9.13 10.84 10.92
CA GLU A 436 -7.70 10.83 10.59
C GLU A 436 -6.83 11.17 11.81
N THR A 437 -7.20 12.18 12.61
CA THR A 437 -6.48 12.50 13.86
C THR A 437 -6.58 11.39 14.90
N ASN A 438 -7.75 10.73 15.03
CA ASN A 438 -7.90 9.56 15.90
C ASN A 438 -7.10 8.34 15.40
N LEU A 439 -7.08 8.09 14.08
CA LEU A 439 -6.38 6.97 13.46
C LEU A 439 -4.86 7.15 13.49
N THR A 440 -4.36 8.36 13.26
CA THR A 440 -2.93 8.68 13.44
C THR A 440 -2.50 8.63 14.90
N ASN A 441 -3.35 9.03 15.85
CA ASN A 441 -3.06 8.84 17.28
C ASN A 441 -3.06 7.36 17.68
N LYS A 442 -3.99 6.54 17.18
CA LYS A 442 -3.96 5.09 17.38
C LYS A 442 -2.79 4.39 16.67
N SER A 443 -2.33 4.91 15.53
CA SER A 443 -1.11 4.43 14.89
C SER A 443 0.14 4.71 15.71
N LYS A 444 0.23 5.88 16.38
CA LYS A 444 1.31 6.16 17.35
C LYS A 444 1.24 5.19 18.53
N GLU A 445 0.07 5.08 19.17
CA GLU A 445 -0.13 4.17 20.32
C GLU A 445 0.22 2.71 19.98
N ASN A 446 -0.03 2.25 18.75
CA ASN A 446 0.42 0.93 18.29
C ASN A 446 1.93 0.87 18.06
N ASN A 447 2.57 1.89 17.46
CA ASN A 447 4.02 1.93 17.31
C ASN A 447 4.72 1.92 18.68
N ASP A 448 4.24 2.73 19.63
CA ASP A 448 4.74 2.79 21.01
C ASP A 448 4.65 1.42 21.70
N LYS A 449 3.55 0.68 21.45
CA LYS A 449 3.36 -0.70 21.93
C LYS A 449 4.27 -1.70 21.23
N ASP A 450 4.46 -1.59 19.91
CA ASP A 450 5.37 -2.46 19.16
C ASP A 450 6.83 -2.24 19.58
N ASP A 451 7.23 -1.00 19.90
CA ASP A 451 8.55 -0.69 20.45
C ASP A 451 8.72 -1.24 21.88
N LEU A 452 7.71 -1.08 22.76
CA LEU A 452 7.71 -1.74 24.08
C LEU A 452 7.75 -3.28 23.97
N ILE A 453 7.08 -3.87 22.97
CA ILE A 453 7.13 -5.32 22.69
C ILE A 453 8.52 -5.73 22.19
N LYS A 454 9.25 -4.88 21.44
CA LYS A 454 10.66 -5.16 21.06
C LYS A 454 11.57 -5.11 22.29
N GLU A 455 11.38 -4.12 23.17
CA GLU A 455 12.17 -3.96 24.40
C GLU A 455 11.96 -5.16 25.35
N LEU A 456 10.71 -5.51 25.66
CA LEU A 456 10.36 -6.70 26.46
C LEU A 456 10.85 -8.01 25.83
N ARG A 457 10.90 -8.10 24.49
CA ARG A 457 11.53 -9.23 23.79
C ARG A 457 13.03 -9.25 24.03
N THR A 458 13.74 -8.13 23.96
CA THR A 458 15.19 -8.08 24.23
C THR A 458 15.54 -8.36 25.69
N GLU A 459 14.70 -7.94 26.64
CA GLU A 459 14.81 -8.33 28.06
C GLU A 459 14.60 -9.83 28.24
N LEU A 460 13.55 -10.41 27.65
CA LEU A 460 13.31 -11.86 27.71
C LEU A 460 14.46 -12.67 27.08
N ASP A 461 15.01 -12.17 25.97
CA ASP A 461 16.17 -12.75 25.28
C ASP A 461 17.44 -12.71 26.15
N THR A 462 17.68 -11.62 26.87
CA THR A 462 18.82 -11.50 27.79
C THR A 462 18.65 -12.38 29.02
N ALA A 463 17.48 -12.34 29.68
CA ALA A 463 17.14 -13.24 30.79
C ALA A 463 17.21 -14.73 30.39
N THR A 464 16.87 -15.07 29.14
CA THR A 464 17.00 -16.44 28.61
C THR A 464 18.48 -16.82 28.41
N ARG A 465 19.33 -15.91 27.93
CA ARG A 465 20.79 -16.15 27.85
C ARG A 465 21.42 -16.33 29.22
N GLU A 466 21.03 -15.50 30.20
CA GLU A 466 21.47 -15.61 31.60
C GLU A 466 21.01 -16.92 32.24
N LYS A 467 19.73 -17.29 32.08
CA LYS A 467 19.20 -18.59 32.52
C LYS A 467 20.01 -19.75 31.93
N ASN A 468 20.23 -19.76 30.62
CA ASN A 468 20.96 -20.83 29.95
C ASN A 468 22.43 -20.90 30.43
N TYR A 469 23.07 -19.75 30.69
CA TYR A 469 24.40 -19.69 31.30
C TYR A 469 24.41 -20.25 32.73
N LEU A 470 23.39 -19.94 33.55
CA LEU A 470 23.22 -20.49 34.89
C LEU A 470 22.94 -22.00 34.88
N GLU A 471 22.18 -22.51 33.91
CA GLU A 471 21.97 -23.96 33.72
C GLU A 471 23.27 -24.69 33.33
N VAL A 472 24.12 -24.07 32.50
CA VAL A 472 25.47 -24.60 32.17
C VAL A 472 26.39 -24.57 33.40
N GLN A 473 26.30 -23.55 34.25
CA GLN A 473 27.06 -23.53 35.52
C GLN A 473 26.52 -24.53 36.55
N LEU A 474 25.20 -24.73 36.62
CA LEU A 474 24.56 -25.73 37.48
C LEU A 474 24.97 -27.14 37.09
N THR A 475 24.82 -27.52 35.81
CA THR A 475 25.24 -28.85 35.34
C THR A 475 26.73 -29.11 35.56
N LYS A 476 27.59 -28.10 35.36
CA LYS A 476 29.03 -28.19 35.69
C LYS A 476 29.30 -28.35 37.20
N LEU A 477 28.51 -27.72 38.06
CA LEU A 477 28.58 -27.93 39.51
C LEU A 477 28.05 -29.33 39.91
N GLU A 478 27.02 -29.85 39.25
CA GLU A 478 26.52 -31.21 39.43
C GLU A 478 27.56 -32.26 38.98
N GLU A 479 28.27 -32.04 37.87
CA GLU A 479 29.40 -32.88 37.47
C GLU A 479 30.55 -32.85 38.49
N ASN A 480 30.90 -31.67 39.01
CA ASN A 480 31.89 -31.54 40.09
C ASN A 480 31.44 -32.25 41.39
N VAL A 481 30.17 -32.12 41.78
CA VAL A 481 29.61 -32.82 42.95
C VAL A 481 29.58 -34.34 42.72
N ASN A 482 29.23 -34.80 41.52
CA ASN A 482 29.16 -36.22 41.20
C ASN A 482 30.56 -36.86 41.06
N THR A 483 31.56 -36.15 40.53
CA THR A 483 32.96 -36.60 40.55
C THR A 483 33.52 -36.62 41.98
N GLN A 484 33.23 -35.61 42.80
CA GLN A 484 33.62 -35.59 44.21
C GLN A 484 32.93 -36.69 45.04
N LYS A 485 31.66 -37.03 44.74
CA LYS A 485 30.98 -38.21 45.31
C LYS A 485 31.69 -39.50 44.95
N ARG A 486 31.99 -39.75 43.66
CA ARG A 486 32.74 -40.94 43.22
C ARG A 486 34.12 -41.04 43.88
N ALA A 487 34.83 -39.92 44.04
CA ALA A 487 36.10 -39.86 44.75
C ALA A 487 35.93 -40.22 46.24
N SER A 488 34.92 -39.66 46.91
CA SER A 488 34.59 -40.00 48.30
C SER A 488 34.14 -41.45 48.47
N GLU A 489 33.44 -42.03 47.50
CA GLU A 489 33.06 -43.44 47.47
C GLU A 489 34.30 -44.34 47.31
N GLY A 490 35.24 -43.98 46.43
CA GLY A 490 36.52 -44.67 46.27
C GLY A 490 37.36 -44.64 47.56
N ILE A 491 37.49 -43.48 48.20
CA ILE A 491 38.16 -43.33 49.50
C ILE A 491 37.48 -44.19 50.58
N ASN A 492 36.14 -44.22 50.62
CA ASN A 492 35.38 -45.03 51.58
C ASN A 492 35.52 -46.55 51.30
N GLN A 493 35.64 -46.96 50.04
CA GLN A 493 35.97 -48.35 49.67
C GLN A 493 37.40 -48.73 50.10
N GLN A 494 38.38 -47.85 49.88
CA GLN A 494 39.77 -48.05 50.33
C GLN A 494 39.85 -48.11 51.87
N LEU A 495 39.16 -47.23 52.59
CA LEU A 495 39.09 -47.25 54.05
C LEU A 495 38.40 -48.52 54.59
N LYS A 496 37.40 -49.07 53.86
CA LYS A 496 36.82 -50.40 54.14
C LYS A 496 37.74 -51.58 53.78
N LYS A 497 38.75 -51.38 52.94
CA LYS A 497 39.81 -52.35 52.68
C LYS A 497 40.85 -52.32 53.81
N GLU A 498 41.38 -51.14 54.12
CA GLU A 498 42.35 -50.94 55.22
C GLU A 498 41.78 -51.34 56.59
N ARG A 499 40.48 -51.15 56.85
CA ARG A 499 39.82 -51.71 58.05
C ARG A 499 39.89 -53.23 58.09
N ARG A 500 39.56 -53.94 57.00
CA ARG A 500 39.65 -55.41 56.95
C ARG A 500 41.08 -55.89 57.10
N GLU A 501 42.03 -55.23 56.44
CA GLU A 501 43.46 -55.56 56.57
C GLU A 501 43.98 -55.30 58.00
N LYS A 502 43.52 -54.22 58.66
CA LYS A 502 43.79 -53.98 60.09
C LYS A 502 43.17 -55.07 60.98
N ASP A 503 41.94 -55.47 60.72
CA ASP A 503 41.21 -56.45 61.54
C ASP A 503 41.80 -57.87 61.34
N GLU A 504 42.23 -58.23 60.12
CA GLU A 504 43.02 -59.43 59.82
C GLU A 504 44.39 -59.41 60.53
N MET A 505 45.09 -58.27 60.53
CA MET A 505 46.35 -58.11 61.26
C MET A 505 46.15 -58.11 62.78
N MET A 506 45.00 -57.67 63.29
CA MET A 506 44.62 -57.79 64.70
C MET A 506 44.36 -59.25 65.08
N MET A 507 43.68 -60.01 64.23
CA MET A 507 43.49 -61.45 64.41
C MET A 507 44.82 -62.22 64.38
N ARG A 508 45.74 -61.90 63.47
CA ARG A 508 47.11 -62.44 63.48
C ARG A 508 47.86 -62.08 64.76
N ASN A 509 47.77 -60.84 65.23
CA ASN A 509 48.42 -60.42 66.47
C ASN A 509 47.84 -61.14 67.70
N ALA A 510 46.53 -61.41 67.72
CA ALA A 510 45.90 -62.24 68.74
C ALA A 510 46.38 -63.71 68.68
N GLN A 511 46.51 -64.30 67.50
CA GLN A 511 47.08 -65.64 67.32
C GLN A 511 48.53 -65.72 67.80
N ILE A 512 49.39 -64.78 67.37
CA ILE A 512 50.79 -64.69 67.81
C ILE A 512 50.88 -64.50 69.33
N SER A 513 50.01 -63.68 69.93
CA SER A 513 49.95 -63.49 71.38
C SER A 513 49.57 -64.77 72.12
N GLN A 514 48.66 -65.58 71.57
CA GLN A 514 48.27 -66.89 72.12
C GLN A 514 49.40 -67.91 72.00
N GLU A 515 50.10 -67.94 70.86
CA GLU A 515 51.26 -68.80 70.58
C GLU A 515 52.46 -68.45 71.50
N VAL A 516 52.65 -67.16 71.80
CA VAL A 516 53.61 -66.66 72.79
C VAL A 516 53.26 -67.09 74.22
N GLU A 517 51.99 -67.06 74.64
CA GLU A 517 51.63 -67.49 76.01
C GLU A 517 51.70 -69.02 76.18
N LEU A 518 51.39 -69.80 75.14
CA LEU A 518 51.67 -71.24 75.09
C LEU A 518 53.18 -71.52 75.22
N SER A 519 54.02 -70.76 74.51
CA SER A 519 55.48 -70.86 74.61
C SER A 519 55.99 -70.53 76.02
N LYS A 520 55.38 -69.57 76.73
CA LYS A 520 55.69 -69.28 78.14
C LYS A 520 55.23 -70.39 79.09
N GLN A 521 54.14 -71.10 78.81
CA GLN A 521 53.74 -72.24 79.63
C GLN A 521 54.75 -73.40 79.54
N GLU A 522 55.26 -73.70 78.34
CA GLU A 522 56.30 -74.73 78.19
C GLU A 522 57.65 -74.28 78.78
N LEU A 523 57.99 -72.98 78.70
CA LEU A 523 59.17 -72.43 79.38
C LEU A 523 59.09 -72.57 80.90
N ARG A 524 57.94 -72.22 81.52
CA ARG A 524 57.70 -72.42 82.98
C ARG A 524 57.83 -73.88 83.43
N LYS A 525 57.56 -74.81 82.53
CA LYS A 525 57.68 -76.26 82.75
C LYS A 525 59.17 -76.66 82.81
N GLN A 526 59.98 -76.18 81.88
CA GLN A 526 61.43 -76.33 81.88
C GLN A 526 62.09 -75.59 83.06
N GLU A 527 61.53 -74.47 83.51
CA GLU A 527 61.95 -73.81 84.76
C GLU A 527 61.71 -74.70 85.99
N MET A 528 60.65 -75.51 86.04
CA MET A 528 60.45 -76.46 87.15
C MET A 528 61.45 -77.63 87.08
N GLU A 529 61.63 -78.26 85.91
CA GLU A 529 62.60 -79.35 85.70
C GLU A 529 64.04 -78.91 86.03
N THR A 530 64.43 -77.71 85.60
CA THR A 530 65.75 -77.15 85.95
C THR A 530 65.88 -76.79 87.42
N ASN A 531 64.80 -76.39 88.12
CA ASN A 531 64.84 -76.18 89.57
C ASN A 531 65.02 -77.49 90.36
N GLU A 532 64.41 -78.60 89.93
CA GLU A 532 64.64 -79.92 90.53
C GLU A 532 66.09 -80.38 90.36
N LEU A 533 66.66 -80.19 89.17
CA LEU A 533 68.08 -80.46 88.91
C LEU A 533 69.01 -79.58 89.76
N HIS A 534 68.72 -78.28 89.91
CA HIS A 534 69.47 -77.39 90.81
C HIS A 534 69.33 -77.76 92.29
N SER A 535 68.23 -78.39 92.71
CA SER A 535 68.09 -78.94 94.06
C SER A 535 69.02 -80.14 94.24
N LYS A 536 69.09 -81.05 93.25
CA LYS A 536 69.96 -82.23 93.29
C LYS A 536 71.46 -81.89 93.27
N ILE A 537 71.84 -80.84 92.54
CA ILE A 537 73.21 -80.29 92.58
C ILE A 537 73.55 -79.80 94.00
N ARG A 538 72.63 -79.09 94.65
CA ARG A 538 72.83 -78.49 95.99
C ARG A 538 73.07 -79.54 97.09
N GLU A 539 72.41 -80.70 97.00
CA GLU A 539 72.68 -81.83 97.91
C GLU A 539 74.11 -82.37 97.74
N LEU A 540 74.56 -82.54 96.49
CA LEU A 540 75.91 -83.03 96.18
C LEU A 540 76.99 -82.02 96.59
N GLU A 541 76.77 -80.73 96.36
CA GLU A 541 77.65 -79.65 96.83
C GLU A 541 77.78 -79.64 98.36
N SER A 542 76.68 -79.85 99.09
CA SER A 542 76.71 -79.91 100.57
C SER A 542 77.60 -81.05 101.07
N SER A 543 77.47 -82.24 100.49
CA SER A 543 78.26 -83.44 100.84
C SER A 543 79.76 -83.25 100.53
N LEU A 544 80.08 -82.62 99.39
CA LEU A 544 81.45 -82.32 99.00
C LEU A 544 82.10 -81.25 99.92
N LYS A 545 81.32 -80.26 100.35
CA LYS A 545 81.76 -79.19 101.27
C LYS A 545 82.04 -79.68 102.69
N GLU A 546 81.36 -80.74 103.13
CA GLU A 546 81.66 -81.41 104.39
C GLU A 546 83.02 -82.14 104.33
N LYS A 547 83.29 -82.89 103.25
CA LYS A 547 84.58 -83.57 103.05
C LYS A 547 85.77 -82.62 102.88
N GLN A 548 85.56 -81.44 102.32
CA GLN A 548 86.58 -80.39 102.24
C GLN A 548 86.99 -79.90 103.65
N LYS A 549 86.02 -79.72 104.56
CA LYS A 549 86.23 -79.21 105.92
C LYS A 549 87.10 -80.13 106.77
N ASP A 550 86.91 -81.44 106.65
CA ASP A 550 87.77 -82.45 107.30
C ASP A 550 89.24 -82.28 106.86
N SER A 551 89.48 -82.14 105.55
CA SER A 551 90.83 -82.07 104.95
C SER A 551 91.64 -80.86 105.40
N ASP A 552 91.01 -79.69 105.53
CA ASP A 552 91.72 -78.45 105.87
C ASP A 552 92.03 -78.34 107.37
N SER A 553 91.26 -79.02 108.23
CA SER A 553 91.56 -79.12 109.67
C SER A 553 92.90 -79.84 109.94
N ALA A 554 93.19 -80.91 109.21
CA ALA A 554 94.42 -81.69 109.35
C ALA A 554 95.68 -80.90 108.90
N LYS A 555 95.55 -80.03 107.90
CA LYS A 555 96.66 -79.18 107.40
C LYS A 555 97.06 -78.12 108.41
N SER A 556 96.08 -77.52 109.10
CA SER A 556 96.34 -76.48 110.11
C SER A 556 97.23 -76.98 111.25
N TYR A 557 97.00 -78.21 111.71
CA TYR A 557 97.73 -78.78 112.85
C TYR A 557 99.19 -79.16 112.51
N ALA A 558 99.48 -79.47 111.24
CA ALA A 558 100.83 -79.74 110.77
C ALA A 558 101.69 -78.47 110.69
N LEU A 559 101.15 -77.39 110.10
CA LEU A 559 101.87 -76.12 109.94
C LEU A 559 102.21 -75.46 111.30
N GLU A 560 101.36 -75.62 112.31
CA GLU A 560 101.61 -75.06 113.65
C GLU A 560 102.72 -75.78 114.43
N LEU A 561 103.12 -76.98 114.00
CA LEU A 561 104.28 -77.71 114.55
C LEU A 561 105.59 -77.28 113.87
N GLU A 562 105.60 -77.12 112.55
CA GLU A 562 106.80 -76.66 111.81
C GLU A 562 107.25 -75.25 112.22
N ASP A 563 106.30 -74.35 112.49
CA ASP A 563 106.59 -72.97 112.91
C ASP A 563 107.13 -72.88 114.35
N LYS A 564 106.80 -73.85 115.22
CA LYS A 564 107.38 -73.96 116.58
C LYS A 564 108.82 -74.49 116.55
N ILE A 565 109.13 -75.44 115.67
CA ILE A 565 110.49 -75.97 115.51
C ILE A 565 111.44 -74.87 115.01
N ARG A 566 111.06 -74.16 113.93
CA ARG A 566 111.86 -73.05 113.35
C ARG A 566 112.18 -71.93 114.35
N LYS A 567 111.35 -71.72 115.37
CA LYS A 567 111.56 -70.68 116.40
C LYS A 567 112.55 -71.08 117.50
N LEU A 568 112.80 -72.37 117.69
CA LEU A 568 113.82 -72.86 118.65
C LEU A 568 115.23 -72.85 118.04
N GLU A 569 115.35 -73.21 116.75
CA GLU A 569 116.63 -73.22 116.03
C GLU A 569 117.30 -71.83 115.94
N ILE A 570 116.50 -70.77 115.89
CA ILE A 570 117.00 -69.38 115.86
C ILE A 570 117.62 -68.98 117.20
N ILE A 571 116.96 -69.30 118.33
CA ILE A 571 117.38 -68.89 119.67
C ILE A 571 118.71 -69.54 120.08
N GLN A 572 118.95 -70.79 119.69
CA GLN A 572 120.20 -71.48 119.98
C GLN A 572 121.41 -70.85 119.24
N LYS A 573 121.18 -70.31 118.04
CA LYS A 573 122.22 -69.74 117.18
C LYS A 573 122.75 -68.38 117.66
N ASP A 574 121.94 -67.63 118.40
CA ASP A 574 122.30 -66.33 118.98
C ASP A 574 123.06 -66.43 120.32
N GLN A 575 123.17 -67.62 120.92
CA GLN A 575 124.05 -67.86 122.07
C GLN A 575 125.50 -68.16 121.66
N GLU A 576 125.71 -68.92 120.57
CA GLU A 576 127.05 -69.26 120.08
C GLU A 576 127.83 -68.04 119.57
N SER A 577 127.13 -67.01 119.06
CA SER A 577 127.73 -65.77 118.53
C SER A 577 128.21 -64.78 119.59
N ASN A 578 127.69 -64.84 120.82
CA ASN A 578 128.17 -63.99 121.93
C ASN A 578 129.44 -64.55 122.60
N SER A 579 129.64 -65.87 122.52
CA SER A 579 130.80 -66.57 123.10
C SER A 579 132.15 -66.03 122.59
N THR A 580 132.22 -65.66 121.31
CA THR A 580 133.46 -65.20 120.66
C THR A 580 133.79 -63.72 120.89
N LEU A 581 132.81 -62.89 121.28
CA LEU A 581 133.01 -61.44 121.42
C LEU A 581 133.47 -61.02 122.83
N GLU A 582 132.99 -61.70 123.87
CA GLU A 582 133.44 -61.42 125.26
C GLU A 582 134.91 -61.81 125.46
N GLN A 583 135.41 -62.78 124.70
CA GLN A 583 136.77 -63.28 124.78
C GLN A 583 137.82 -62.25 124.29
N ASP A 584 137.45 -61.37 123.35
CA ASP A 584 138.29 -60.24 122.89
C ASP A 584 138.24 -59.03 123.85
N LEU A 585 137.11 -58.79 124.53
CA LEU A 585 137.02 -57.74 125.56
C LEU A 585 137.81 -58.11 126.83
N LYS A 586 137.96 -59.40 127.12
CA LYS A 586 138.88 -59.92 128.15
C LYS A 586 140.37 -59.71 127.85
N THR A 587 140.73 -59.28 126.65
CA THR A 587 142.07 -58.75 126.30
C THR A 587 142.17 -57.23 126.28
N LYS A 588 141.04 -56.51 126.44
CA LYS A 588 140.99 -55.04 126.53
C LYS A 588 140.72 -54.51 127.95
N ILE A 589 140.89 -55.41 128.92
CA ILE A 589 141.33 -55.14 130.31
C ILE A 589 142.57 -54.22 130.38
N LEU A 590 143.04 -53.90 131.60
CA LEU A 590 144.43 -53.52 131.92
C LEU A 590 144.96 -52.18 131.34
N GLN A 591 144.27 -51.49 130.41
CA GLN A 591 144.75 -50.22 129.86
C GLN A 591 144.04 -48.96 130.38
N LEU A 592 142.71 -48.87 130.32
CA LEU A 592 141.99 -47.60 130.61
C LEU A 592 141.23 -47.58 131.95
N GLU A 593 141.47 -48.58 132.80
CA GLU A 593 141.31 -48.44 134.27
C GLU A 593 142.24 -47.34 134.85
N SER A 594 143.11 -46.75 134.01
CA SER A 594 143.96 -45.58 134.29
C SER A 594 143.36 -44.20 133.95
N GLU A 595 142.21 -44.08 133.26
CA GLU A 595 141.79 -42.81 132.60
C GLU A 595 140.56 -42.11 133.23
N VAL A 596 140.36 -42.31 134.54
CA VAL A 596 139.05 -42.21 135.25
C VAL A 596 138.46 -40.79 135.52
N LEU A 597 138.75 -39.74 134.71
CA LEU A 597 138.82 -38.34 135.24
C LEU A 597 138.23 -37.12 134.46
N VAL A 598 137.44 -37.22 133.37
CA VAL A 598 137.10 -36.02 132.51
C VAL A 598 135.62 -35.57 132.31
N LYS A 599 135.16 -35.24 131.07
CA LYS A 599 134.25 -34.09 130.79
C LYS A 599 133.09 -34.43 129.81
N ASN A 600 131.86 -33.86 129.76
CA ASN A 600 131.07 -32.82 130.48
C ASN A 600 130.68 -31.54 129.66
N LYS A 601 129.40 -31.48 129.19
CA LYS A 601 128.54 -30.34 128.72
C LYS A 601 128.95 -29.44 127.52
N ASN A 602 127.96 -29.09 126.65
CA ASN A 602 127.66 -27.69 126.22
C ASN A 602 126.32 -27.50 125.42
N LEU A 603 125.96 -26.24 125.09
CA LEU A 603 124.60 -25.69 124.84
C LEU A 603 123.90 -25.90 123.47
N LYS A 604 122.56 -25.77 123.52
CA LYS A 604 121.53 -25.32 122.53
C LYS A 604 122.00 -24.58 121.24
N VAL A 605 121.25 -24.70 120.12
CA VAL A 605 120.90 -23.56 119.21
C VAL A 605 119.79 -23.87 118.15
N MET A 606 119.01 -22.83 117.79
CA MET A 606 118.14 -22.49 116.61
C MET A 606 117.38 -23.57 115.77
N GLN A 607 116.13 -23.41 115.30
CA GLN A 607 115.31 -22.30 114.72
C GLN A 607 115.41 -22.12 113.18
N GLN A 608 114.38 -21.48 112.57
CA GLN A 608 114.14 -21.23 111.12
C GLN A 608 113.89 -22.51 110.29
N ARG A 609 112.84 -22.65 109.45
CA ARG A 609 111.65 -21.85 109.08
C ARG A 609 110.48 -22.85 108.89
N LEU A 610 109.19 -22.59 109.14
CA LEU A 610 108.46 -21.58 109.91
C LEU A 610 108.47 -20.08 109.49
N SER A 611 108.74 -19.76 108.23
CA SER A 611 108.47 -18.43 107.65
C SER A 611 108.52 -18.46 106.11
N GLU A 612 107.94 -17.43 105.49
CA GLU A 612 107.88 -17.19 104.05
C GLU A 612 107.05 -18.18 103.20
N LEU A 613 106.49 -17.72 102.08
CA LEU A 613 105.27 -16.91 102.08
C LEU A 613 104.23 -17.61 101.16
N LYS A 614 102.90 -17.62 101.37
CA LYS A 614 101.97 -16.64 101.98
C LYS A 614 101.90 -15.35 101.13
N LYS A 615 101.13 -15.37 100.03
CA LYS A 615 101.50 -14.71 98.74
C LYS A 615 102.66 -15.50 98.12
N THR A 616 102.76 -15.76 96.82
CA THR A 616 102.53 -14.84 95.69
C THR A 616 102.27 -15.76 94.47
N LEU A 617 101.17 -15.62 93.72
CA LEU A 617 101.03 -14.68 92.59
C LEU A 617 102.17 -14.82 91.55
N GLN A 618 101.77 -15.07 90.28
CA GLN A 618 102.61 -15.00 89.07
C GLN A 618 103.68 -16.14 89.01
N ARG A 619 104.31 -16.49 87.87
CA ARG A 619 104.71 -15.75 86.66
C ARG A 619 104.71 -16.68 85.43
N GLU A 620 104.69 -16.27 84.16
CA GLU A 620 104.42 -15.02 83.39
C GLU A 620 104.51 -15.44 81.90
N LEU A 621 104.18 -14.68 80.84
CA LEU A 621 103.12 -13.72 80.42
C LEU A 621 103.26 -13.69 78.86
N LYS A 622 102.69 -12.85 77.98
CA LYS A 622 102.28 -11.42 77.88
C LYS A 622 101.30 -11.34 76.67
N VAL A 623 100.49 -10.32 76.39
CA VAL A 623 99.79 -9.22 77.12
C VAL A 623 98.98 -8.47 76.01
N PRO A 624 97.83 -7.81 76.26
CA PRO A 624 97.27 -7.41 77.54
C PRO A 624 95.97 -8.15 77.96
N ALA A 625 94.83 -7.77 77.35
CA ALA A 625 93.47 -7.91 77.88
C ALA A 625 92.45 -7.60 76.73
N THR A 626 91.11 -7.57 76.85
CA THR A 626 90.24 -7.33 78.02
C THR A 626 88.88 -8.07 77.97
N ALA A 627 88.41 -8.41 79.18
CA ALA A 627 87.01 -8.41 79.64
C ALA A 627 85.95 -9.36 79.04
N ILE A 628 85.64 -10.41 79.84
CA ILE A 628 84.28 -10.90 80.20
C ILE A 628 83.46 -11.59 79.07
N ASP A 629 83.01 -12.86 79.17
CA ASP A 629 83.21 -13.95 80.16
C ASP A 629 82.93 -15.34 79.49
N PRO A 630 83.59 -16.48 79.83
CA PRO A 630 83.62 -17.65 78.93
C PRO A 630 83.35 -19.07 79.52
N GLY A 631 82.92 -20.00 78.64
CA GLY A 631 83.61 -21.29 78.42
C GLY A 631 83.25 -22.58 79.22
N GLY A 632 82.99 -23.68 78.48
CA GLY A 632 83.28 -25.08 78.83
C GLY A 632 82.61 -25.71 80.08
N PRO A 633 83.13 -26.85 80.60
CA PRO A 633 84.12 -27.76 80.00
C PRO A 633 83.78 -29.27 80.12
N ASP A 634 84.79 -30.09 79.84
CA ASP A 634 84.88 -31.56 79.66
C ASP A 634 84.46 -32.49 80.83
N SER A 635 84.47 -33.81 80.55
CA SER A 635 84.48 -34.89 81.56
C SER A 635 85.39 -36.05 81.11
N GLU A 636 86.22 -36.55 82.03
CA GLU A 636 87.20 -37.63 81.81
C GLU A 636 86.50 -39.01 81.73
N LEU A 637 86.85 -40.01 80.92
CA LEU A 637 88.11 -40.51 80.31
C LEU A 637 88.93 -41.48 81.19
N HIS A 638 88.70 -42.79 80.99
CA HIS A 638 89.70 -43.86 81.11
C HIS A 638 89.30 -45.00 80.16
N SER A 639 90.03 -45.21 79.06
CA SER A 639 89.52 -45.98 77.92
C SER A 639 90.58 -46.77 77.13
N ILE A 640 90.31 -48.08 76.99
CA ILE A 640 90.35 -48.91 75.76
C ILE A 640 91.41 -48.59 74.70
N ALA A 641 92.20 -49.61 74.31
CA ALA A 641 93.09 -49.58 73.15
C ALA A 641 92.67 -50.59 72.05
N THR A 642 92.53 -50.08 70.81
CA THR A 642 92.78 -50.73 69.49
C THR A 642 92.05 -52.04 69.09
N SER A 643 91.69 -52.32 67.82
CA SER A 643 91.49 -51.55 66.56
C SER A 643 91.15 -52.55 65.42
N TYR A 644 90.37 -52.30 64.34
CA TYR A 644 89.59 -51.14 63.87
C TYR A 644 88.09 -51.57 63.81
N GLY A 645 87.25 -51.46 62.76
CA GLY A 645 87.24 -50.83 61.41
C GLY A 645 86.00 -51.33 60.63
N SER A 646 85.31 -50.60 59.74
CA SER A 646 85.51 -49.23 59.23
C SER A 646 84.22 -48.67 58.58
N SER A 647 84.00 -47.34 58.69
CA SER A 647 83.22 -46.48 57.75
C SER A 647 81.69 -46.65 57.57
N ALA A 648 80.91 -45.67 57.10
CA ALA A 648 80.96 -44.19 57.15
C ALA A 648 79.66 -43.56 56.56
N SER A 649 79.30 -42.34 57.00
CA SER A 649 78.40 -41.36 56.32
C SER A 649 76.92 -41.75 56.06
N GLY A 650 76.00 -40.83 55.73
CA GLY A 650 76.05 -39.36 55.84
C GLY A 650 75.25 -38.57 54.77
N ALA A 651 74.17 -37.89 55.21
CA ALA A 651 73.59 -36.64 54.66
C ALA A 651 72.93 -36.54 53.25
N LEU A 652 71.74 -35.91 53.26
CA LEU A 652 71.17 -34.91 52.32
C LEU A 652 70.73 -35.25 50.85
N GLN A 653 69.41 -35.04 50.64
CA GLN A 653 68.74 -34.27 49.56
C GLN A 653 68.78 -34.65 48.06
N SER A 654 67.60 -34.40 47.46
CA SER A 654 67.31 -33.90 46.09
C SER A 654 66.80 -34.85 44.99
N SER A 655 65.93 -34.26 44.17
CA SER A 655 65.10 -34.78 43.07
C SER A 655 65.90 -34.82 41.73
N PRO A 656 65.31 -35.01 40.52
CA PRO A 656 63.91 -35.30 40.16
C PRO A 656 63.68 -36.43 39.13
N SER A 657 62.41 -36.65 38.78
CA SER A 657 61.94 -37.59 37.75
C SER A 657 62.38 -37.25 36.32
N GLN A 658 62.41 -38.27 35.46
CA GLN A 658 62.37 -38.14 34.01
C GLN A 658 60.96 -38.47 33.46
N GLN A 659 60.82 -38.41 32.13
CA GLN A 659 59.75 -39.01 31.30
C GLN A 659 58.37 -38.31 31.25
N SER A 660 57.57 -38.49 30.20
CA SER A 660 57.80 -38.28 28.75
C SER A 660 56.52 -38.53 27.94
N THR A 661 56.50 -38.07 26.68
CA THR A 661 55.55 -38.41 25.59
C THR A 661 54.08 -38.02 25.77
N SER A 662 53.56 -37.32 24.74
CA SER A 662 52.17 -36.86 24.58
C SER A 662 51.53 -37.49 23.34
N SER A 663 50.19 -37.52 23.28
CA SER A 663 49.40 -37.96 22.12
C SER A 663 47.94 -37.46 22.27
N PRO A 664 47.12 -37.36 21.20
CA PRO A 664 47.35 -36.62 19.95
C PRO A 664 46.10 -35.79 19.50
N ARG A 665 46.13 -35.25 18.26
CA ARG A 665 44.97 -34.78 17.42
C ARG A 665 44.30 -33.43 17.82
N PHE A 666 43.66 -32.65 16.93
CA PHE A 666 43.43 -32.74 15.46
C PHE A 666 43.06 -31.35 14.84
N ARG A 667 43.13 -31.24 13.50
CA ARG A 667 42.19 -30.54 12.55
C ARG A 667 42.63 -29.25 11.79
N ASN A 668 43.11 -29.46 10.55
CA ASN A 668 42.75 -28.81 9.26
C ASN A 668 43.14 -27.33 8.94
N GLU A 669 43.32 -26.84 7.68
CA GLU A 669 43.56 -27.45 6.32
C GLU A 669 43.73 -26.35 5.21
N GLU A 670 44.78 -26.46 4.35
CA GLU A 670 44.90 -26.13 2.89
C GLU A 670 44.57 -24.73 2.29
N THR A 671 44.77 -24.45 0.96
CA THR A 671 46.05 -24.15 0.23
C THR A 671 45.81 -23.36 -1.13
N LEU A 672 46.90 -23.18 -1.91
CA LEU A 672 47.19 -22.48 -3.20
C LEU A 672 46.43 -22.98 -4.48
N ASP A 673 46.39 -22.34 -5.68
CA ASP A 673 46.73 -20.96 -6.16
C ASP A 673 46.27 -20.62 -7.63
N GLU A 674 46.22 -19.30 -7.93
CA GLU A 674 46.69 -18.53 -9.12
C GLU A 674 46.21 -18.74 -10.61
N ALA A 675 45.52 -17.70 -11.15
CA ALA A 675 45.43 -17.20 -12.57
C ALA A 675 44.85 -18.09 -13.71
N PRO A 676 44.56 -17.58 -14.96
CA PRO A 676 44.33 -16.20 -15.47
C PRO A 676 42.98 -15.99 -16.24
N ASP A 677 42.50 -14.74 -16.48
CA ASP A 677 41.71 -14.31 -17.72
C ASP A 677 41.20 -12.82 -17.74
N ASP A 678 42.07 -11.79 -17.77
CA ASP A 678 41.63 -10.36 -17.77
C ASP A 678 41.22 -9.78 -19.16
N VAL A 679 41.27 -10.58 -20.24
CA VAL A 679 40.90 -10.10 -21.59
C VAL A 679 39.37 -10.01 -21.77
N ASN A 680 38.62 -10.91 -21.12
CA ASN A 680 37.20 -11.08 -21.40
C ASN A 680 36.33 -9.95 -20.80
N PHE A 681 36.62 -9.47 -19.59
CA PHE A 681 35.78 -8.49 -18.88
C PHE A 681 35.65 -7.14 -19.60
N ARG A 682 36.69 -6.66 -20.29
CA ARG A 682 36.61 -5.39 -21.03
C ARG A 682 35.70 -5.50 -22.25
N TYR A 683 35.78 -6.60 -22.99
CA TYR A 683 34.91 -6.87 -24.14
C TYR A 683 33.47 -7.13 -23.69
N LEU A 684 33.28 -7.99 -22.69
CA LEU A 684 31.97 -8.26 -22.08
C LEU A 684 31.29 -6.98 -21.58
N LYS A 685 32.00 -6.09 -20.89
CA LYS A 685 31.46 -4.79 -20.46
C LYS A 685 31.02 -3.92 -21.64
N HIS A 686 31.78 -3.90 -22.73
CA HIS A 686 31.40 -3.14 -23.94
C HIS A 686 30.19 -3.75 -24.64
N VAL A 687 30.12 -5.08 -24.76
CA VAL A 687 28.97 -5.78 -25.38
C VAL A 687 27.70 -5.63 -24.53
N LEU A 688 27.79 -5.71 -23.20
CA LEU A 688 26.67 -5.47 -22.29
C LEU A 688 26.17 -4.02 -22.34
N ILE A 689 27.08 -3.03 -22.30
CA ILE A 689 26.70 -1.62 -22.45
C ILE A 689 26.01 -1.42 -23.80
N LYS A 690 26.60 -1.92 -24.90
CA LYS A 690 25.99 -1.81 -26.23
C LYS A 690 24.63 -2.47 -26.29
N PHE A 691 24.45 -3.68 -25.75
CA PHE A 691 23.15 -4.37 -25.68
C PHE A 691 22.09 -3.56 -24.92
N LEU A 692 22.48 -2.88 -23.83
CA LEU A 692 21.57 -2.04 -23.03
C LEU A 692 21.28 -0.65 -23.63
N THR A 693 22.10 -0.16 -24.56
CA THR A 693 21.93 1.16 -25.21
C THR A 693 21.60 1.12 -26.71
N SER A 694 21.68 -0.06 -27.34
CA SER A 694 21.31 -0.28 -28.75
C SER A 694 19.80 -0.21 -28.95
N ARG A 695 19.39 0.05 -30.19
CA ARG A 695 17.96 -0.02 -30.56
C ARG A 695 17.46 -1.45 -30.54
N GLU A 696 16.16 -1.58 -30.37
CA GLU A 696 15.38 -2.81 -30.19
C GLU A 696 15.78 -3.94 -31.17
N CYS A 697 15.96 -3.62 -32.46
CA CYS A 697 16.32 -4.56 -33.52
C CYS A 697 17.80 -5.01 -33.47
N GLU A 698 18.70 -4.19 -32.93
CA GLU A 698 20.11 -4.52 -32.77
C GLU A 698 20.33 -5.40 -31.53
N ALA A 699 19.60 -5.14 -30.45
CA ALA A 699 19.65 -5.95 -29.23
C ALA A 699 19.32 -7.43 -29.50
N GLN A 700 18.31 -7.70 -30.33
CA GLN A 700 17.96 -9.07 -30.74
C GLN A 700 19.10 -9.84 -31.42
N HIS A 701 19.92 -9.15 -32.23
CA HIS A 701 21.10 -9.77 -32.87
C HIS A 701 22.26 -9.97 -31.89
N LEU A 702 22.39 -9.09 -30.89
CA LEU A 702 23.42 -9.17 -29.84
C LEU A 702 23.12 -10.25 -28.78
N THR A 703 21.88 -10.72 -28.63
CA THR A 703 21.47 -11.77 -27.67
C THR A 703 22.40 -12.99 -27.66
N ARG A 704 22.75 -13.52 -28.84
CA ARG A 704 23.67 -14.68 -28.96
C ARG A 704 25.09 -14.39 -28.48
N ALA A 705 25.59 -13.17 -28.73
CA ALA A 705 26.91 -12.75 -28.27
C ALA A 705 26.92 -12.59 -26.74
N VAL A 706 25.87 -12.00 -26.16
CA VAL A 706 25.69 -11.89 -24.71
C VAL A 706 25.60 -13.28 -24.04
N ALA A 707 24.76 -14.18 -24.57
CA ALA A 707 24.62 -15.54 -24.07
C ALA A 707 25.93 -16.34 -24.12
N THR A 708 26.69 -16.24 -25.22
CA THR A 708 27.98 -16.91 -25.38
C THR A 708 29.03 -16.36 -24.40
N LEU A 709 29.14 -15.03 -24.26
CA LEU A 709 30.14 -14.39 -23.39
C LEU A 709 29.84 -14.57 -21.89
N LEU A 710 28.56 -14.64 -21.50
CA LEU A 710 28.13 -14.90 -20.11
C LEU A 710 27.92 -16.38 -19.80
N ARG A 711 28.12 -17.28 -20.77
CA ARG A 711 27.88 -18.73 -20.65
C ARG A 711 26.47 -19.08 -20.15
N PHE A 712 25.46 -18.35 -20.63
CA PHE A 712 24.06 -18.67 -20.36
C PHE A 712 23.70 -20.06 -20.85
N SER A 713 22.82 -20.75 -20.12
CA SER A 713 22.15 -21.94 -20.62
C SER A 713 21.23 -21.60 -21.80
N ALA A 714 20.88 -22.60 -22.61
CA ALA A 714 19.94 -22.43 -23.73
C ALA A 714 18.56 -21.92 -23.26
N GLU A 715 18.18 -22.20 -22.01
CA GLU A 715 16.92 -21.73 -21.41
C GLU A 715 17.00 -20.24 -21.00
N GLU A 716 18.16 -19.78 -20.51
CA GLU A 716 18.40 -18.36 -20.21
C GLU A 716 18.51 -17.51 -21.48
N GLU A 717 19.14 -18.02 -22.56
CA GLU A 717 19.10 -17.36 -23.88
C GLU A 717 17.66 -17.29 -24.41
N ARG A 718 16.89 -18.38 -24.28
CA ARG A 718 15.47 -18.43 -24.69
C ARG A 718 14.63 -17.39 -23.94
N LEU A 719 14.74 -17.34 -22.60
CA LEU A 719 14.03 -16.37 -21.76
C LEU A 719 14.41 -14.93 -22.07
N LEU A 720 15.69 -14.65 -22.36
CA LEU A 720 16.13 -13.30 -22.76
C LEU A 720 15.56 -12.91 -24.13
N LYS A 721 15.56 -13.82 -25.11
CA LYS A 721 14.96 -13.60 -26.42
C LYS A 721 13.45 -13.36 -26.32
N GLU A 722 12.73 -14.21 -25.58
CA GLU A 722 11.28 -14.06 -25.36
C GLU A 722 10.93 -12.77 -24.62
N THR A 723 11.79 -12.31 -23.69
CA THR A 723 11.60 -11.02 -22.99
C THR A 723 11.81 -9.83 -23.91
N LEU A 724 12.75 -9.88 -24.85
CA LEU A 724 12.89 -8.89 -25.91
C LEU A 724 11.69 -8.93 -26.87
N GLU A 725 11.31 -10.11 -27.35
CA GLU A 725 10.23 -10.31 -28.33
C GLU A 725 8.85 -9.89 -27.76
N TRP A 726 8.60 -10.17 -26.47
CA TRP A 726 7.46 -9.63 -25.72
C TRP A 726 7.39 -8.11 -25.75
N LYS A 727 8.51 -7.41 -25.51
CA LYS A 727 8.55 -5.94 -25.56
C LYS A 727 8.31 -5.34 -26.94
N MET A 728 8.40 -6.14 -28.01
CA MET A 728 8.06 -5.70 -29.38
C MET A 728 6.59 -5.96 -29.75
N SER A 729 5.85 -6.74 -28.94
CA SER A 729 4.50 -7.23 -29.28
C SER A 729 3.43 -6.59 -28.42
N TRP A 730 2.55 -5.81 -29.07
CA TRP A 730 1.39 -5.15 -28.42
C TRP A 730 0.43 -6.16 -27.75
N PHE A 731 0.43 -7.42 -28.18
CA PHE A 731 -0.47 -8.48 -27.70
C PHE A 731 0.27 -9.68 -27.07
N GLY A 732 1.56 -9.53 -26.75
CA GLY A 732 2.35 -10.60 -26.15
C GLY A 732 2.01 -10.83 -24.66
N THR A 733 1.87 -12.10 -24.25
CA THR A 733 1.91 -12.49 -22.83
C THR A 733 3.34 -12.38 -22.30
N ARG A 734 3.50 -11.86 -21.08
CA ARG A 734 4.82 -11.68 -20.44
C ARG A 734 5.48 -13.04 -20.15
N PRO A 735 6.75 -13.26 -20.51
CA PRO A 735 7.45 -14.52 -20.22
C PRO A 735 7.53 -14.83 -18.73
N ASN A 736 7.42 -16.12 -18.39
CA ASN A 736 7.41 -16.59 -17.01
C ASN A 736 8.84 -16.70 -16.44
N LEU A 737 9.36 -15.57 -15.97
CA LEU A 737 10.58 -15.50 -15.17
C LEU A 737 10.30 -16.12 -13.79
N GLY A 738 10.69 -17.38 -13.61
CA GLY A 738 10.35 -18.19 -12.43
C GLY A 738 10.82 -17.60 -11.10
N ASN A 739 10.20 -18.06 -10.00
CA ASN A 739 10.27 -17.45 -8.67
C ASN A 739 11.65 -17.59 -7.96
N GLY A 740 12.64 -16.84 -8.43
CA GLY A 740 13.94 -16.60 -7.78
C GLY A 740 14.00 -15.28 -7.00
N GLN A 741 14.96 -15.17 -6.08
CA GLN A 741 15.01 -14.12 -5.04
C GLN A 741 15.34 -12.68 -5.50
N THR A 742 15.34 -12.37 -6.79
CA THR A 742 15.76 -11.06 -7.35
C THR A 742 14.62 -10.18 -7.89
N ALA A 743 13.37 -10.65 -7.87
CA ALA A 743 12.22 -9.92 -8.40
C ALA A 743 11.75 -8.75 -7.51
N LYS A 744 12.30 -7.54 -7.74
CA LYS A 744 11.75 -6.27 -7.22
C LYS A 744 11.37 -5.32 -8.36
N THR A 745 10.10 -5.28 -8.71
CA THR A 745 9.54 -4.24 -9.61
C THR A 745 9.28 -2.94 -8.86
N ILE A 746 9.85 -1.84 -9.36
CA ILE A 746 9.44 -0.47 -9.00
C ILE A 746 8.50 0.01 -10.13
N PRO A 747 7.29 0.52 -9.83
CA PRO A 747 6.41 1.09 -10.85
C PRO A 747 6.95 2.45 -11.37
N PRO A 748 6.62 2.85 -12.60
CA PRO A 748 6.99 4.16 -13.13
C PRO A 748 6.27 5.30 -12.40
N ARG A 749 6.86 6.50 -12.50
CA ARG A 749 6.20 7.79 -12.26
C ARG A 749 5.64 8.35 -13.56
#